data_AF-A0A1Z5KKB1-F1
#
_entry.id   AF-A0A1Z5KKB1-F1
#
_cell.length_a   1.000
_cell.length_b   1.000
_cell.length_c   1.000
_cell.angle_alpha   90.00
_cell.angle_beta   90.00
_cell.angle_gamma   90.00
#
_symmetry.space_group_name_H-M   'P 1'
#
loop_
_entity.id
_entity.type
_entity.pdbx_description
1 polymer ?
#
loop_
_entity_poly.entity_id
_entity_poly.type
_entity_poly.pdbx_seq_one_letter_code
_entity_poly.pdbx_strand_id
1 'polypeptide(L)'
;MQHAESSAESSDGNEFKEDDFLAPLPTSTGNKSKATTTTTSITDELNSESTHSSETGYTMSSTGGDILAPAIAPLPSLTYGYDDVFAPLVLVGAQQRYGMLSLPEKHVLQLFEQQQCVVKTIKNTEWTQFLQRFRTQQSLQHNFPTAHDDRAPHDSYLYNSFYTSTSLLPPSGKKMRCYGSPTLYTVGVVFELPSSQDTLQENESITTAETWAWPAGYSAKTEFNIDSHGRLTHGRQEALVSFQTLRQYNQEYCLAGSDDPVFIGTKRATGIQIVPYNEVYVRVGGTHNPKEKSLEQGIGLPVALFVRLATYGHLITMLRTKARLIHVFQENPAMKDIPLLLVTPEHGVQILTHQLQDELWKDASSKLNPFQNQTVAYRTTLRLTEAESFQQKVEELLQLDDNIQSLLTPEELAHIAGGFGATDKSLAHILQMMMQTDHRIDQEQSESDQESRQKSHRLQDFVNEGLSSALRAGDYHTSRQLLLLYSLVSSHRNELDADQKTAEKSIAFQKPHLIRQDEPMHRHVLENDSTRVPQEKETLERDMEIVKRATGKDVLAFNASTISSSLPPALDTDRLRSATNSDGLLAVLGAAQVLRVIQDGSALRRIHESVDAIEEWINHGEHNVAFRISSWHDQRTAQGDLKIATAQNSKFMAFVSNKAIANRKAFASQLREAISANDFTGMHILYAIHGMLQRMHSPCLRLELLQYVLGLDNRYSVLHISRSIELAATCLDISTR
;
A
#
# COMPACT_ATOMS: atom_id res chain seq x y z
N MET A 1 -12.95 -49.09 61.65
CA MET A 1 -12.04 -48.05 62.18
C MET A 1 -12.27 -46.82 61.30
N GLN A 2 -13.21 -45.92 61.62
CA GLN A 2 -13.09 -44.76 62.55
C GLN A 2 -11.82 -43.95 62.24
N HIS A 3 -11.83 -42.69 61.80
CA HIS A 3 -12.58 -41.46 62.13
C HIS A 3 -12.71 -40.56 60.85
N ALA A 4 -13.84 -39.87 60.54
CA ALA A 4 -14.34 -38.56 61.03
C ALA A 4 -13.44 -37.36 60.59
N GLU A 5 -13.87 -36.17 60.19
CA GLU A 5 -15.14 -35.50 59.80
C GLU A 5 -14.76 -34.06 59.36
N SER A 6 -15.65 -33.37 58.63
CA SER A 6 -15.82 -31.89 58.58
C SER A 6 -14.77 -30.98 57.88
N SER A 7 -15.18 -30.29 56.81
CA SER A 7 -15.64 -28.89 56.90
C SER A 7 -16.18 -28.35 55.57
N ALA A 8 -17.18 -27.49 55.68
CA ALA A 8 -18.03 -26.93 54.63
C ALA A 8 -17.58 -25.54 54.13
N GLU A 9 -18.31 -25.06 53.13
CA GLU A 9 -18.50 -23.65 52.69
C GLU A 9 -17.37 -22.94 51.92
N SER A 10 -17.61 -22.70 50.62
CA SER A 10 -17.89 -21.34 50.15
C SER A 10 -18.43 -21.39 48.71
N SER A 11 -19.64 -20.88 48.59
CA SER A 11 -20.31 -20.46 47.38
C SER A 11 -19.68 -19.18 46.84
N ASP A 12 -19.32 -19.15 45.57
CA ASP A 12 -19.38 -17.92 44.77
C ASP A 12 -19.79 -18.30 43.34
N GLY A 13 -21.01 -17.91 43.01
CA GLY A 13 -21.58 -18.03 41.69
C GLY A 13 -20.99 -16.95 40.79
N ASN A 14 -20.57 -17.36 39.59
CA ASN A 14 -20.36 -16.45 38.48
C ASN A 14 -21.36 -16.84 37.38
N GLU A 15 -22.49 -16.15 37.45
CA GLU A 15 -23.57 -16.12 36.47
C GLU A 15 -23.06 -15.37 35.22
N PHE A 16 -22.59 -16.10 34.21
CA PHE A 16 -22.27 -15.50 32.90
C PHE A 16 -23.57 -15.35 32.10
N LYS A 17 -23.95 -14.09 31.90
CA LYS A 17 -25.08 -13.65 31.09
C LYS A 17 -24.97 -14.18 29.65
N GLU A 18 -25.98 -14.92 29.24
CA GLU A 18 -26.30 -15.14 27.82
C GLU A 18 -26.79 -13.80 27.24
N ASP A 19 -25.98 -13.19 26.38
CA ASP A 19 -26.42 -12.09 25.53
C ASP A 19 -27.03 -12.65 24.24
N ASP A 20 -28.33 -12.39 24.09
CA ASP A 20 -29.16 -12.61 22.93
C ASP A 20 -28.55 -12.02 21.65
N PHE A 21 -28.25 -12.88 20.66
CA PHE A 21 -28.13 -12.47 19.26
C PHE A 21 -28.98 -13.38 18.36
N LEU A 22 -30.29 -13.15 18.41
CA LEU A 22 -31.22 -13.54 17.35
C LEU A 22 -31.60 -12.28 16.57
N ALA A 23 -31.02 -12.10 15.38
CA ALA A 23 -31.53 -11.13 14.42
C ALA A 23 -32.83 -11.67 13.79
N PRO A 24 -33.92 -10.90 13.75
CA PRO A 24 -35.19 -11.37 13.20
C PRO A 24 -35.20 -11.28 11.67
N LEU A 25 -35.82 -12.29 11.05
CA LEU A 25 -36.23 -12.31 9.64
C LEU A 25 -37.24 -11.18 9.35
N PRO A 26 -37.17 -10.48 8.20
CA PRO A 26 -38.20 -9.53 7.83
C PRO A 26 -39.39 -10.28 7.22
N THR A 27 -40.55 -10.20 7.88
CA THR A 27 -41.83 -10.56 7.27
C THR A 27 -42.42 -9.33 6.59
N SER A 28 -42.72 -9.46 5.31
CA SER A 28 -43.49 -8.48 4.54
C SER A 28 -44.96 -8.56 4.95
N THR A 29 -45.63 -7.42 5.08
CA THR A 29 -46.96 -7.16 4.49
C THR A 29 -47.35 -5.70 4.74
N GLY A 30 -47.95 -5.05 3.73
CA GLY A 30 -48.87 -3.93 3.97
C GLY A 30 -48.56 -2.60 3.29
N ASN A 31 -48.74 -2.55 1.96
CA ASN A 31 -49.38 -1.48 1.19
C ASN A 31 -49.58 -0.08 1.83
N LYS A 32 -49.06 0.96 1.15
CA LYS A 32 -49.89 2.05 0.59
C LYS A 32 -49.12 2.96 -0.39
N SER A 33 -49.54 2.87 -1.65
CA SER A 33 -49.76 3.93 -2.65
C SER A 33 -48.68 5.00 -2.93
N LYS A 34 -48.09 4.88 -4.12
CA LYS A 34 -48.03 5.86 -5.23
C LYS A 34 -48.15 7.35 -4.87
N ALA A 35 -47.15 8.15 -5.26
CA ALA A 35 -47.33 9.20 -6.28
C ALA A 35 -45.98 9.65 -6.84
N THR A 36 -45.96 9.77 -8.16
CA THR A 36 -44.86 10.17 -9.04
C THR A 36 -44.97 11.67 -9.34
N THR A 37 -43.82 12.27 -9.67
CA THR A 37 -43.62 13.31 -10.71
C THR A 37 -43.59 14.80 -10.35
N THR A 38 -42.53 15.42 -10.88
CA THR A 38 -42.41 16.73 -11.57
C THR A 38 -42.16 18.02 -10.78
N THR A 39 -40.91 18.45 -10.89
CA THR A 39 -40.47 19.78 -11.34
C THR A 39 -41.46 20.54 -12.21
N THR A 40 -41.82 21.77 -11.85
CA THR A 40 -41.84 22.92 -12.78
C THR A 40 -41.82 24.24 -12.01
N SER A 41 -40.92 25.12 -12.47
CA SER A 41 -40.87 26.57 -12.26
C SER A 41 -42.16 27.28 -12.68
N ILE A 42 -42.45 28.46 -12.09
CA ILE A 42 -42.72 29.72 -12.79
C ILE A 42 -42.89 30.87 -11.79
N THR A 43 -42.58 32.04 -12.31
CA THR A 43 -42.30 33.39 -11.84
C THR A 43 -43.50 34.23 -11.34
N ASP A 44 -43.14 35.48 -10.97
CA ASP A 44 -43.91 36.74 -10.93
C ASP A 44 -44.47 37.14 -9.56
N GLU A 45 -43.82 38.11 -8.90
CA GLU A 45 -43.91 39.58 -9.10
C GLU A 45 -45.20 40.18 -8.53
N LEU A 46 -45.09 41.07 -7.54
CA LEU A 46 -45.42 42.50 -7.67
C LEU A 46 -45.47 43.24 -6.33
N ASN A 47 -44.98 44.49 -6.41
CA ASN A 47 -45.34 45.68 -5.62
C ASN A 47 -44.84 45.77 -4.18
N SER A 48 -44.44 46.93 -3.65
CA SER A 48 -44.21 48.32 -4.07
C SER A 48 -43.80 49.00 -2.73
N GLU A 49 -42.90 49.96 -2.60
CA GLU A 49 -43.06 51.37 -2.96
C GLU A 49 -41.90 52.15 -2.30
N SER A 50 -41.62 53.32 -2.84
CA SER A 50 -40.43 54.15 -2.71
C SER A 50 -40.40 55.08 -1.48
N THR A 51 -39.21 55.56 -1.11
CA THR A 51 -38.97 57.01 -0.83
C THR A 51 -37.46 57.34 -0.81
N HIS A 52 -37.11 58.43 -1.46
CA HIS A 52 -35.77 59.02 -1.61
C HIS A 52 -35.35 59.86 -0.40
N SER A 53 -34.04 59.87 -0.07
CA SER A 53 -33.28 61.11 0.15
C SER A 53 -31.76 60.90 0.31
N SER A 54 -31.01 61.59 -0.55
CA SER A 54 -29.71 62.28 -0.35
C SER A 54 -28.43 61.55 0.11
N GLU A 55 -27.55 61.34 -0.87
CA GLU A 55 -26.15 61.84 -0.96
C GLU A 55 -25.30 62.02 0.31
N THR A 56 -24.24 61.21 0.39
CA THR A 56 -22.79 61.55 0.46
C THR A 56 -22.04 60.68 1.48
N GLY A 57 -21.03 59.94 1.01
CA GLY A 57 -20.09 59.27 1.91
C GLY A 57 -19.41 58.03 1.33
N TYR A 58 -18.29 58.24 0.64
CA TYR A 58 -17.16 57.31 0.46
C TYR A 58 -17.42 55.81 0.64
N THR A 59 -17.70 55.11 -0.46
CA THR A 59 -17.50 53.66 -0.56
C THR A 59 -16.01 53.37 -0.76
N MET A 60 -15.31 53.04 0.33
CA MET A 60 -14.08 52.24 0.24
C MET A 60 -14.47 50.87 -0.32
N SER A 61 -14.05 50.63 -1.56
CA SER A 61 -14.01 49.32 -2.21
C SER A 61 -13.37 48.29 -1.29
N SER A 62 -14.16 47.40 -0.69
CA SER A 62 -13.66 46.20 -0.01
C SER A 62 -13.28 45.14 -1.06
N THR A 63 -12.19 45.42 -1.77
CA THR A 63 -11.51 44.45 -2.63
C THR A 63 -10.27 43.98 -1.88
N GLY A 64 -10.37 42.87 -1.14
CA GLY A 64 -9.20 42.31 -0.47
C GLY A 64 -9.43 41.17 0.51
N GLY A 65 -10.59 40.49 0.51
CA GLY A 65 -10.92 39.49 1.52
C GLY A 65 -10.69 38.01 1.14
N ASP A 66 -10.56 37.68 -0.14
CA ASP A 66 -10.55 36.28 -0.63
C ASP A 66 -9.16 35.80 -1.08
N ILE A 67 -8.09 36.24 -0.39
CA ILE A 67 -6.73 35.78 -0.70
C ILE A 67 -6.36 34.52 0.12
N LEU A 68 -6.69 33.38 -0.49
CA LEU A 68 -5.79 32.24 -0.73
C LEU A 68 -5.43 31.30 0.45
N ALA A 69 -6.37 30.44 0.84
CA ALA A 69 -6.01 29.02 0.76
C ALA A 69 -6.18 28.64 -0.73
N PRO A 70 -5.15 28.11 -1.42
CA PRO A 70 -5.34 27.66 -2.79
C PRO A 70 -6.49 26.67 -2.81
N ALA A 71 -7.51 26.94 -3.64
CA ALA A 71 -8.63 26.02 -3.78
C ALA A 71 -8.06 24.67 -4.23
N ILE A 72 -8.10 23.69 -3.33
CA ILE A 72 -7.57 22.35 -3.59
C ILE A 72 -8.55 21.70 -4.54
N ALA A 73 -8.18 21.65 -5.82
CA ALA A 73 -8.92 20.90 -6.81
C ALA A 73 -8.51 19.44 -6.66
N PRO A 74 -9.41 18.54 -6.18
CA PRO A 74 -9.08 17.13 -6.14
C PRO A 74 -8.80 16.64 -7.56
N LEU A 75 -7.95 15.61 -7.68
CA LEU A 75 -7.77 14.93 -8.96
C LEU A 75 -9.13 14.39 -9.43
N PRO A 76 -9.43 14.43 -10.74
CA PRO A 76 -10.66 13.84 -11.27
C PRO A 76 -10.76 12.38 -10.84
N SER A 77 -11.92 12.02 -10.30
CA SER A 77 -12.25 10.63 -10.00
C SER A 77 -12.41 9.85 -11.29
N LEU A 78 -11.93 8.63 -11.29
CA LEU A 78 -12.12 7.68 -12.37
C LEU A 78 -13.50 7.01 -12.26
N THR A 79 -13.87 6.26 -13.30
CA THR A 79 -15.21 5.69 -13.50
C THR A 79 -15.64 4.72 -12.41
N TYR A 80 -14.72 3.90 -11.91
CA TYR A 80 -15.00 2.84 -10.94
C TYR A 80 -14.38 3.13 -9.58
N GLY A 81 -15.05 2.68 -8.53
CA GLY A 81 -14.59 2.66 -7.15
C GLY A 81 -14.39 1.24 -6.62
N TYR A 82 -14.17 1.14 -5.31
CA TYR A 82 -13.86 -0.10 -4.62
C TYR A 82 -15.00 -1.14 -4.72
N ASP A 83 -16.25 -0.70 -4.54
CA ASP A 83 -17.43 -1.57 -4.47
C ASP A 83 -18.04 -1.87 -5.85
N ASP A 84 -17.51 -1.27 -6.93
CA ASP A 84 -18.01 -1.53 -8.27
C ASP A 84 -17.72 -2.96 -8.72
N VAL A 85 -18.68 -3.54 -9.42
CA VAL A 85 -18.65 -4.94 -9.85
C VAL A 85 -17.89 -5.08 -11.16
N PHE A 86 -16.95 -6.01 -11.20
CA PHE A 86 -16.28 -6.44 -12.42
C PHE A 86 -17.24 -7.33 -13.23
N ALA A 87 -18.06 -6.68 -14.05
CA ALA A 87 -19.12 -7.30 -14.84
C ALA A 87 -18.67 -8.49 -15.71
N PRO A 88 -17.47 -8.51 -16.35
CA PRO A 88 -17.04 -9.64 -17.17
C PRO A 88 -17.07 -10.97 -16.41
N LEU A 89 -16.66 -10.98 -15.14
CA LEU A 89 -16.67 -12.20 -14.32
C LEU A 89 -18.08 -12.69 -14.01
N VAL A 90 -19.03 -11.77 -13.79
CA VAL A 90 -20.44 -12.11 -13.50
C VAL A 90 -21.15 -12.66 -14.74
N LEU A 91 -20.92 -12.05 -15.90
CA LEU A 91 -21.59 -12.42 -17.16
C LEU A 91 -21.15 -13.78 -17.69
N VAL A 92 -19.93 -14.21 -17.40
CA VAL A 92 -19.39 -15.51 -17.81
C VAL A 92 -20.04 -16.69 -17.08
N GLY A 93 -20.78 -16.42 -15.99
CA GLY A 93 -21.19 -17.36 -14.93
C GLY A 93 -22.03 -18.60 -15.28
N ALA A 94 -22.29 -18.89 -16.55
CA ALA A 94 -22.94 -20.12 -17.00
C ALA A 94 -22.24 -20.84 -18.17
N GLN A 95 -21.22 -20.24 -18.80
CA GLN A 95 -20.58 -20.77 -20.01
C GLN A 95 -19.06 -20.65 -19.97
N GLN A 96 -18.41 -20.97 -18.85
CA GLN A 96 -16.96 -21.15 -18.86
C GLN A 96 -16.61 -22.27 -19.82
N ARG A 97 -15.95 -21.92 -20.93
CA ARG A 97 -15.51 -22.90 -21.93
C ARG A 97 -14.33 -23.66 -21.34
N TYR A 98 -14.57 -24.88 -20.86
CA TYR A 98 -13.55 -25.81 -20.36
C TYR A 98 -12.31 -25.93 -21.25
N GLY A 99 -12.44 -25.68 -22.56
CA GLY A 99 -11.33 -25.69 -23.52
C GLY A 99 -10.27 -24.61 -23.28
N MET A 100 -10.60 -23.49 -22.62
CA MET A 100 -9.69 -22.36 -22.41
C MET A 100 -8.98 -22.37 -21.05
N LEU A 101 -9.33 -23.31 -20.17
CA LEU A 101 -8.77 -23.39 -18.82
C LEU A 101 -7.37 -24.04 -18.84
N SER A 102 -6.46 -23.48 -18.05
CA SER A 102 -5.13 -24.04 -17.79
C SER A 102 -5.22 -25.35 -17.00
N LEU A 103 -4.13 -26.12 -16.93
CA LEU A 103 -4.10 -27.37 -16.16
C LEU A 103 -4.38 -27.14 -14.65
N PRO A 104 -3.75 -26.16 -13.97
CA PRO A 104 -4.07 -25.84 -12.58
C PRO A 104 -5.54 -25.45 -12.38
N GLU A 105 -6.13 -24.67 -13.29
CA GLU A 105 -7.53 -24.24 -13.20
C GLU A 105 -8.49 -25.45 -13.32
N LYS A 106 -8.24 -26.34 -14.30
CA LYS A 106 -9.02 -27.57 -14.47
C LYS A 106 -8.92 -28.49 -13.24
N HIS A 107 -7.71 -28.63 -12.71
CA HIS A 107 -7.46 -29.42 -11.50
C HIS A 107 -8.28 -28.91 -10.32
N VAL A 108 -8.24 -27.60 -10.05
CA VAL A 108 -9.00 -27.02 -8.93
C VAL A 108 -10.51 -27.17 -9.10
N LEU A 109 -11.07 -26.99 -10.31
CA LEU A 109 -12.49 -27.28 -10.55
C LEU A 109 -12.84 -28.74 -10.28
N GLN A 110 -11.98 -29.67 -10.71
CA GLN A 110 -12.17 -31.08 -10.43
C GLN A 110 -12.14 -31.38 -8.93
N LEU A 111 -11.24 -30.74 -8.16
CA LEU A 111 -11.20 -30.89 -6.70
C LEU A 111 -12.51 -30.45 -6.04
N PHE A 112 -13.10 -29.33 -6.48
CA PHE A 112 -14.40 -28.88 -5.96
C PHE A 112 -15.54 -29.82 -6.37
N GLU A 113 -15.54 -30.32 -7.60
CA GLU A 113 -16.55 -31.27 -8.07
C GLU A 113 -16.50 -32.59 -7.30
N GLN A 114 -15.30 -33.08 -7.03
CA GLN A 114 -15.04 -34.35 -6.34
C GLN A 114 -15.01 -34.19 -4.81
N GLN A 115 -15.19 -32.98 -4.28
CA GLN A 115 -15.05 -32.67 -2.85
C GLN A 115 -13.73 -33.18 -2.26
N GLN A 116 -12.64 -32.94 -2.99
CA GLN A 116 -11.25 -33.27 -2.63
C GLN A 116 -10.45 -32.02 -2.23
N CYS A 117 -11.13 -30.95 -1.83
CA CYS A 117 -10.49 -29.77 -1.28
C CYS A 117 -11.28 -29.22 -0.10
N VAL A 118 -10.56 -28.53 0.80
CA VAL A 118 -11.15 -27.72 1.86
C VAL A 118 -10.79 -26.26 1.65
N VAL A 119 -11.65 -25.37 2.12
CA VAL A 119 -11.47 -23.93 1.97
C VAL A 119 -11.34 -23.26 3.33
N LYS A 120 -10.54 -22.20 3.41
CA LYS A 120 -10.45 -21.36 4.60
C LYS A 120 -10.62 -19.90 4.21
N THR A 121 -11.57 -19.21 4.82
CA THR A 121 -11.61 -17.74 4.79
C THR A 121 -10.73 -17.20 5.90
N ILE A 122 -9.96 -16.15 5.62
CA ILE A 122 -9.00 -15.56 6.56
C ILE A 122 -9.38 -14.10 6.75
N LYS A 123 -9.41 -13.66 8.01
CA LYS A 123 -9.72 -12.28 8.32
C LYS A 123 -8.62 -11.38 7.77
N ASN A 124 -8.97 -10.21 7.23
CA ASN A 124 -8.02 -9.30 6.58
C ASN A 124 -6.83 -8.96 7.50
N THR A 125 -7.04 -8.84 8.81
CA THR A 125 -6.02 -8.55 9.82
C THR A 125 -5.18 -9.76 10.25
N GLU A 126 -5.56 -10.98 9.91
CA GLU A 126 -4.93 -12.24 10.37
C GLU A 126 -4.01 -12.87 9.33
N TRP A 127 -4.00 -12.36 8.09
CA TRP A 127 -3.18 -12.91 7.01
C TRP A 127 -1.70 -12.99 7.34
N THR A 128 -1.14 -11.95 7.97
CA THR A 128 0.28 -11.92 8.35
C THR A 128 0.61 -13.05 9.32
N GLN A 129 -0.19 -13.19 10.39
CA GLN A 129 -0.03 -14.28 11.35
C GLN A 129 -0.20 -15.65 10.69
N PHE A 130 -1.20 -15.79 9.82
CA PHE A 130 -1.47 -17.03 9.09
C PHE A 130 -0.28 -17.46 8.20
N LEU A 131 0.29 -16.53 7.43
CA LEU A 131 1.45 -16.80 6.57
C LEU A 131 2.73 -17.06 7.37
N GLN A 132 2.94 -16.32 8.47
CA GLN A 132 4.07 -16.54 9.36
C GLN A 132 4.08 -17.94 9.96
N ARG A 133 2.91 -18.52 10.29
CA ARG A 133 2.85 -19.89 10.83
C ARG A 133 3.48 -20.94 9.93
N PHE A 134 3.48 -20.76 8.60
CA PHE A 134 4.19 -21.67 7.69
C PHE A 134 5.71 -21.58 7.77
N ARG A 135 6.26 -20.46 8.29
CA ARG A 135 7.70 -20.19 8.37
C ARG A 135 8.26 -20.31 9.78
N THR A 136 7.52 -19.83 10.77
CA THR A 136 7.91 -19.79 12.18
C THR A 136 6.87 -20.53 13.01
N GLN A 137 7.34 -21.48 13.82
CA GLN A 137 6.49 -22.22 14.74
C GLN A 137 5.94 -21.25 15.79
N GLN A 138 4.64 -21.28 16.09
CA GLN A 138 4.12 -20.51 17.21
C GLN A 138 4.63 -21.12 18.54
N SER A 139 5.17 -20.28 19.43
CA SER A 139 5.57 -20.76 20.75
C SER A 139 4.33 -21.09 21.56
N LEU A 140 4.29 -22.31 22.08
CA LEU A 140 3.19 -22.79 22.90
C LEU A 140 3.35 -22.25 24.32
N GLN A 141 2.23 -21.86 24.95
CA GLN A 141 2.19 -21.47 26.36
C GLN A 141 1.99 -22.68 27.31
N HIS A 142 2.07 -23.91 26.80
CA HIS A 142 1.78 -25.12 27.57
C HIS A 142 3.03 -26.01 27.74
N ASN A 143 3.10 -26.75 28.85
CA ASN A 143 4.29 -27.48 29.29
C ASN A 143 4.55 -28.80 28.56
N PHE A 144 3.63 -29.26 27.70
CA PHE A 144 3.72 -30.57 27.03
C PHE A 144 3.29 -30.47 25.57
N PRO A 145 3.98 -31.16 24.65
CA PRO A 145 3.59 -31.16 23.25
C PRO A 145 2.34 -31.99 23.00
N THR A 146 1.47 -31.49 22.12
CA THR A 146 0.23 -32.14 21.67
C THR A 146 0.31 -32.55 20.21
N ALA A 147 -0.57 -33.47 19.78
CA ALA A 147 -0.69 -33.83 18.38
C ALA A 147 -1.13 -32.65 17.49
N HIS A 148 -1.73 -31.61 18.07
CA HIS A 148 -2.18 -30.39 17.37
C HIS A 148 -1.14 -29.27 17.31
N ASP A 149 0.02 -29.46 17.92
CA ASP A 149 1.09 -28.47 17.88
C ASP A 149 1.58 -28.22 16.46
N ASP A 150 2.06 -27.01 16.22
CA ASP A 150 2.79 -26.68 15.01
C ASP A 150 3.99 -27.62 14.90
N ARG A 151 4.13 -28.32 13.76
CA ARG A 151 5.29 -29.17 13.46
C ARG A 151 6.30 -28.35 12.67
N ALA A 152 7.54 -28.36 13.14
CA ALA A 152 8.66 -27.69 12.48
C ALA A 152 8.98 -28.35 11.12
N PRO A 153 9.69 -27.64 10.23
CA PRO A 153 10.08 -28.19 8.94
C PRO A 153 11.15 -29.27 9.13
N HIS A 154 11.20 -30.25 8.23
CA HIS A 154 12.22 -31.29 8.17
C HIS A 154 12.53 -31.69 6.73
N ASP A 155 13.47 -32.61 6.48
CA ASP A 155 14.05 -32.87 5.14
C ASP A 155 13.04 -33.09 3.99
N SER A 156 11.85 -33.64 4.28
CA SER A 156 10.77 -33.84 3.29
C SER A 156 9.65 -32.79 3.35
N TYR A 157 9.65 -31.92 4.37
CA TYR A 157 8.58 -30.97 4.67
C TYR A 157 9.21 -29.60 4.94
N LEU A 158 9.34 -28.78 3.89
CA LEU A 158 10.06 -27.50 3.92
C LEU A 158 9.34 -26.39 4.71
N TYR A 159 8.08 -26.60 5.07
CA TYR A 159 7.27 -25.63 5.77
C TYR A 159 6.76 -26.23 7.07
N ASN A 160 6.47 -25.36 8.04
CA ASN A 160 5.73 -25.82 9.21
C ASN A 160 4.37 -26.35 8.78
N SER A 161 3.85 -27.28 9.57
CA SER A 161 2.45 -27.69 9.46
C SER A 161 1.70 -27.41 10.74
N PHE A 162 0.44 -27.05 10.63
CA PHE A 162 -0.39 -26.66 11.77
C PHE A 162 -1.86 -26.90 11.51
N TYR A 163 -2.64 -27.11 12.57
CA TYR A 163 -4.09 -27.27 12.44
C TYR A 163 -4.81 -25.93 12.25
N THR A 164 -5.83 -25.96 11.41
CA THR A 164 -6.70 -24.81 11.20
C THR A 164 -8.11 -25.24 10.82
N SER A 165 -9.09 -24.44 11.23
CA SER A 165 -10.49 -24.64 10.87
C SER A 165 -10.72 -24.24 9.40
N THR A 166 -11.30 -25.15 8.64
CA THR A 166 -11.63 -25.05 7.22
C THR A 166 -13.07 -25.51 6.99
N SER A 167 -13.55 -25.48 5.73
CA SER A 167 -14.84 -26.01 5.32
C SER A 167 -14.68 -26.91 4.09
N LEU A 168 -15.39 -28.03 4.07
CA LEU A 168 -15.52 -28.88 2.89
C LEU A 168 -16.77 -28.45 2.13
N LEU A 169 -16.62 -27.68 1.06
CA LEU A 169 -17.81 -27.21 0.32
C LEU A 169 -18.52 -28.35 -0.41
N PRO A 170 -19.82 -28.18 -0.74
CA PRO A 170 -20.52 -29.11 -1.62
C PRO A 170 -19.93 -29.17 -3.03
N PRO A 171 -20.36 -30.14 -3.86
CA PRO A 171 -19.90 -30.24 -5.24
C PRO A 171 -20.01 -28.91 -5.97
N SER A 172 -18.94 -28.57 -6.69
CA SER A 172 -18.75 -27.29 -7.39
C SER A 172 -18.82 -26.03 -6.50
N GLY A 173 -18.77 -26.17 -5.16
CA GLY A 173 -18.83 -25.04 -4.21
C GLY A 173 -20.20 -24.37 -4.07
N LYS A 174 -21.28 -25.02 -4.52
CA LYS A 174 -22.65 -24.45 -4.52
C LYS A 174 -23.33 -24.58 -3.17
N LYS A 175 -24.44 -23.85 -2.98
CA LYS A 175 -25.40 -23.95 -1.87
C LYS A 175 -24.87 -23.67 -0.47
N MET A 176 -23.57 -23.60 -0.23
CA MET A 176 -23.01 -23.38 1.10
C MET A 176 -22.34 -22.01 1.20
N ARG A 177 -22.65 -21.27 2.27
CA ARG A 177 -21.91 -20.03 2.59
C ARG A 177 -20.56 -20.37 3.21
N CYS A 178 -19.51 -19.63 2.84
CA CYS A 178 -18.24 -19.69 3.57
C CYS A 178 -18.31 -18.92 4.90
N TYR A 179 -17.39 -19.20 5.82
CA TYR A 179 -17.28 -18.54 7.12
C TYR A 179 -16.96 -17.03 7.01
N GLY A 180 -17.54 -16.23 7.92
CA GLY A 180 -17.26 -14.78 8.07
C GLY A 180 -17.90 -13.87 7.02
N SER A 181 -17.94 -12.55 7.29
CA SER A 181 -18.43 -11.54 6.32
C SER A 181 -17.43 -11.33 5.18
N PRO A 182 -17.86 -11.19 3.90
CA PRO A 182 -16.97 -10.85 2.78
C PRO A 182 -16.12 -9.60 3.00
N THR A 183 -16.65 -8.60 3.72
CA THR A 183 -15.92 -7.35 3.99
C THR A 183 -14.73 -7.53 4.93
N LEU A 184 -14.84 -8.45 5.91
CA LEU A 184 -13.78 -8.71 6.89
C LEU A 184 -12.90 -9.91 6.51
N TYR A 185 -13.42 -10.79 5.66
CA TYR A 185 -12.81 -12.03 5.18
C TYR A 185 -12.87 -12.04 3.66
N THR A 186 -12.13 -11.09 3.06
CA THR A 186 -12.21 -10.76 1.64
C THR A 186 -11.70 -11.89 0.77
N VAL A 187 -10.57 -12.48 1.16
CA VAL A 187 -9.88 -13.55 0.42
C VAL A 187 -9.83 -14.80 1.29
N GLY A 188 -10.02 -15.95 0.66
CA GLY A 188 -9.78 -17.26 1.25
C GLY A 188 -8.77 -18.08 0.43
N VAL A 189 -8.34 -19.19 1.02
CA VAL A 189 -7.42 -20.18 0.43
C VAL A 189 -8.11 -21.52 0.24
N VAL A 190 -7.67 -22.28 -0.75
CA VAL A 190 -8.09 -23.66 -1.01
C VAL A 190 -6.91 -24.59 -0.76
N PHE A 191 -7.15 -25.69 -0.06
CA PHE A 191 -6.19 -26.77 0.15
C PHE A 191 -6.71 -28.07 -0.47
N GLU A 192 -5.83 -28.80 -1.15
CA GLU A 192 -6.15 -30.11 -1.71
C GLU A 192 -5.98 -31.19 -0.65
N LEU A 193 -7.00 -32.05 -0.49
CA LEU A 193 -6.94 -33.21 0.38
C LEU A 193 -6.13 -34.34 -0.27
N PRO A 194 -5.52 -35.25 0.52
CA PRO A 194 -4.86 -36.42 -0.03
C PRO A 194 -5.83 -37.29 -0.84
N SER A 195 -5.38 -37.77 -2.00
CA SER A 195 -6.18 -38.68 -2.85
C SER A 195 -6.18 -40.09 -2.26
N SER A 196 -7.09 -40.40 -1.34
CA SER A 196 -7.32 -41.78 -0.90
C SER A 196 -8.23 -42.50 -1.89
N GLN A 197 -7.74 -43.57 -2.52
CA GLN A 197 -8.59 -44.46 -3.33
C GLN A 197 -9.48 -45.37 -2.47
N ASP A 198 -9.12 -45.56 -1.19
CA ASP A 198 -9.83 -46.41 -0.24
C ASP A 198 -10.39 -45.60 0.93
N THR A 199 -11.71 -45.67 1.12
CA THR A 199 -12.45 -45.00 2.18
C THR A 199 -12.07 -45.50 3.58
N LEU A 200 -11.69 -46.77 3.72
CA LEU A 200 -11.23 -47.31 5.01
C LEU A 200 -9.91 -46.67 5.43
N GLN A 201 -8.99 -46.54 4.47
CA GLN A 201 -7.71 -45.87 4.68
C GLN A 201 -7.87 -44.38 4.98
N GLU A 202 -8.84 -43.70 4.37
CA GLU A 202 -9.17 -42.29 4.69
C GLU A 202 -9.63 -42.17 6.15
N ASN A 203 -10.57 -43.01 6.59
CA ASN A 203 -11.10 -42.96 7.96
C ASN A 203 -10.04 -43.31 9.01
N GLU A 204 -9.16 -44.27 8.72
CA GLU A 204 -8.02 -44.58 9.58
C GLU A 204 -7.06 -43.38 9.67
N SER A 205 -6.73 -42.76 8.52
CA SER A 205 -5.87 -41.57 8.47
C SER A 205 -6.48 -40.39 9.23
N ILE A 206 -7.80 -40.16 9.13
CA ILE A 206 -8.53 -39.13 9.87
C ILE A 206 -8.40 -39.37 11.37
N THR A 207 -8.58 -40.62 11.81
CA THR A 207 -8.51 -41.00 13.22
C THR A 207 -7.10 -40.82 13.77
N THR A 208 -6.08 -41.31 13.06
CA THR A 208 -4.67 -41.20 13.45
C THR A 208 -4.19 -39.76 13.45
N ALA A 209 -4.63 -38.96 12.48
CA ALA A 209 -4.29 -37.55 12.38
C ALA A 209 -5.18 -36.66 13.26
N GLU A 210 -6.06 -37.21 14.10
CA GLU A 210 -7.00 -36.44 14.93
C GLU A 210 -7.70 -35.32 14.14
N THR A 211 -8.03 -35.60 12.88
CA THR A 211 -8.75 -34.66 12.01
C THR A 211 -10.23 -34.76 12.34
N TRP A 212 -10.88 -33.62 12.54
CA TRP A 212 -12.28 -33.60 12.96
C TRP A 212 -13.15 -32.87 11.95
N ALA A 213 -14.37 -33.37 11.78
CA ALA A 213 -15.34 -32.80 10.87
C ALA A 213 -16.73 -32.77 11.50
N TRP A 214 -17.40 -31.63 11.34
CA TRP A 214 -18.77 -31.41 11.76
C TRP A 214 -19.62 -31.04 10.56
N PRO A 215 -20.88 -31.52 10.48
CA PRO A 215 -21.79 -31.14 9.42
C PRO A 215 -22.26 -29.69 9.56
N ALA A 216 -22.94 -29.18 8.54
CA ALA A 216 -23.43 -27.82 8.54
C ALA A 216 -24.39 -27.55 9.72
N GLY A 217 -24.29 -26.36 10.32
CA GLY A 217 -25.14 -25.94 11.45
C GLY A 217 -24.55 -26.23 12.83
N TYR A 218 -23.36 -26.82 12.88
CA TYR A 218 -22.53 -26.90 14.07
C TYR A 218 -21.46 -25.80 14.01
N SER A 219 -21.35 -24.99 15.06
CA SER A 219 -20.22 -24.08 15.27
C SER A 219 -19.39 -24.69 16.37
N ALA A 220 -18.34 -25.44 15.99
CA ALA A 220 -17.55 -26.15 16.97
C ALA A 220 -16.50 -25.23 17.60
N LYS A 221 -16.16 -24.09 16.97
CA LYS A 221 -15.14 -23.14 17.45
C LYS A 221 -13.92 -23.94 17.94
N THR A 222 -13.52 -24.90 17.12
CA THR A 222 -12.79 -26.08 17.57
C THR A 222 -11.51 -25.70 18.31
N GLU A 223 -10.85 -24.64 17.87
CA GLU A 223 -9.65 -24.09 18.49
C GLU A 223 -9.78 -23.72 19.98
N PHE A 224 -10.99 -23.52 20.51
CA PHE A 224 -11.24 -23.25 21.93
C PHE A 224 -11.60 -24.48 22.75
N ASN A 225 -11.85 -25.61 22.07
CA ASN A 225 -12.39 -26.84 22.66
C ASN A 225 -11.39 -28.00 22.66
N ILE A 226 -10.15 -27.71 22.27
CA ILE A 226 -8.99 -28.59 22.37
C ILE A 226 -8.28 -28.27 23.67
N ASP A 227 -8.07 -29.27 24.52
CA ASP A 227 -7.28 -29.09 25.74
C ASP A 227 -5.77 -29.06 25.47
N SER A 228 -5.00 -28.82 26.53
CA SER A 228 -3.53 -28.83 26.48
C SER A 228 -2.92 -30.20 26.15
N HIS A 229 -3.73 -31.25 25.92
CA HIS A 229 -3.28 -32.57 25.48
C HIS A 229 -3.72 -32.86 24.04
N GLY A 230 -4.33 -31.90 23.36
CA GLY A 230 -4.85 -32.06 22.02
C GLY A 230 -6.21 -32.76 21.95
N ARG A 231 -6.85 -33.04 23.09
CA ARG A 231 -8.12 -33.75 23.11
C ARG A 231 -9.27 -32.77 23.02
N LEU A 232 -10.28 -33.14 22.23
CA LEU A 232 -11.55 -32.42 22.20
C LEU A 232 -12.25 -32.61 23.55
N THR A 233 -12.20 -31.60 24.43
CA THR A 233 -12.79 -31.68 25.78
C THR A 233 -14.20 -31.12 25.83
N HIS A 234 -14.49 -30.13 24.99
CA HIS A 234 -15.76 -29.40 24.95
C HIS A 234 -16.22 -29.15 23.50
N GLY A 235 -16.10 -30.14 22.63
CA GLY A 235 -16.69 -30.07 21.29
C GLY A 235 -17.95 -30.90 21.26
N ARG A 236 -18.86 -30.62 20.33
CA ARG A 236 -19.99 -31.50 20.01
C ARG A 236 -19.47 -32.79 19.38
N GLN A 237 -18.78 -33.61 20.18
CA GLN A 237 -18.14 -34.85 19.78
C GLN A 237 -19.18 -35.85 19.27
N GLU A 238 -20.39 -35.78 19.84
CA GLU A 238 -21.56 -36.53 19.40
C GLU A 238 -22.00 -36.21 17.96
N ALA A 239 -21.56 -35.06 17.42
CA ALA A 239 -21.87 -34.60 16.07
C ALA A 239 -20.70 -34.73 15.09
N LEU A 240 -19.59 -35.37 15.51
CA LEU A 240 -18.49 -35.67 14.60
C LEU A 240 -18.93 -36.67 13.53
N VAL A 241 -18.51 -36.39 12.30
CA VAL A 241 -18.81 -37.23 11.14
C VAL A 241 -17.53 -37.55 10.35
N SER A 242 -17.53 -38.65 9.60
CA SER A 242 -16.46 -38.94 8.66
C SER A 242 -16.52 -38.00 7.45
N PHE A 243 -15.41 -37.90 6.69
CA PHE A 243 -15.43 -37.16 5.42
C PHE A 243 -16.42 -37.76 4.43
N GLN A 244 -16.57 -39.08 4.37
CA GLN A 244 -17.58 -39.72 3.53
C GLN A 244 -19.00 -39.27 3.89
N THR A 245 -19.36 -39.28 5.18
CA THR A 245 -20.67 -38.82 5.64
C THR A 245 -20.87 -37.33 5.36
N LEU A 246 -19.82 -36.51 5.57
CA LEU A 246 -19.88 -35.08 5.24
C LEU A 246 -20.09 -34.84 3.74
N ARG A 247 -19.42 -35.62 2.88
CA ARG A 247 -19.62 -35.57 1.42
C ARG A 247 -21.04 -35.96 1.04
N GLN A 248 -21.60 -36.99 1.67
CA GLN A 248 -22.99 -37.38 1.47
C GLN A 248 -23.96 -36.24 1.82
N TYR A 249 -23.83 -35.61 2.99
CA TYR A 249 -24.68 -34.48 3.36
C TYR A 249 -24.57 -33.31 2.37
N ASN A 250 -23.35 -33.01 1.93
CA ASN A 250 -23.12 -32.00 0.90
C ASN A 250 -23.83 -32.32 -0.42
N GLN A 251 -23.82 -33.58 -0.86
CA GLN A 251 -24.57 -34.01 -2.04
C GLN A 251 -26.08 -33.88 -1.82
N GLU A 252 -26.58 -34.30 -0.65
CA GLU A 252 -27.99 -34.15 -0.27
C GLU A 252 -28.44 -32.69 -0.30
N TYR A 253 -27.62 -31.75 0.19
CA TYR A 253 -27.90 -30.31 0.12
C TYR A 253 -28.01 -29.77 -1.32
N CYS A 254 -27.21 -30.30 -2.24
CA CYS A 254 -27.25 -29.91 -3.65
C CYS A 254 -28.44 -30.51 -4.39
N LEU A 255 -28.84 -31.74 -4.04
CA LEU A 255 -29.96 -32.45 -4.67
C LEU A 255 -31.32 -32.04 -4.10
N ALA A 256 -31.38 -31.58 -2.85
CA ALA A 256 -32.61 -31.17 -2.21
C ALA A 256 -33.28 -30.01 -2.96
N GLY A 257 -34.50 -30.26 -3.43
CA GLY A 257 -35.39 -29.24 -3.96
C GLY A 257 -35.91 -28.30 -2.86
N SER A 258 -36.81 -27.39 -3.23
CA SER A 258 -37.42 -26.47 -2.26
C SER A 258 -38.25 -27.18 -1.18
N ASP A 259 -38.81 -28.35 -1.48
CA ASP A 259 -39.69 -29.07 -0.56
C ASP A 259 -39.01 -30.25 0.14
N ASP A 260 -37.78 -30.60 -0.27
CA ASP A 260 -37.04 -31.71 0.31
C ASP A 260 -36.40 -31.29 1.64
N PRO A 261 -36.72 -31.99 2.73
CA PRO A 261 -36.17 -31.64 4.04
C PRO A 261 -34.73 -32.12 4.16
N VAL A 262 -33.84 -31.20 4.54
CA VAL A 262 -32.44 -31.47 4.88
C VAL A 262 -32.20 -31.22 6.37
N PHE A 263 -31.16 -31.85 6.92
CA PHE A 263 -30.74 -31.62 8.30
C PHE A 263 -29.59 -30.60 8.36
N ILE A 264 -29.77 -29.57 9.18
CA ILE A 264 -28.76 -28.59 9.55
C ILE A 264 -28.65 -28.60 11.06
N GLY A 265 -27.51 -29.02 11.59
CA GLY A 265 -27.41 -29.28 13.00
C GLY A 265 -28.29 -30.46 13.40
N THR A 266 -29.13 -30.24 14.40
CA THR A 266 -30.22 -31.15 14.81
C THR A 266 -31.57 -30.77 14.18
N LYS A 267 -31.64 -29.67 13.43
CA LYS A 267 -32.89 -29.14 12.89
C LYS A 267 -33.15 -29.67 11.49
N ARG A 268 -34.36 -30.17 11.27
CA ARG A 268 -34.88 -30.48 9.94
C ARG A 268 -35.44 -29.19 9.33
N ALA A 269 -35.05 -28.88 8.11
CA ALA A 269 -35.47 -27.65 7.44
C ALA A 269 -35.71 -27.90 5.94
N THR A 270 -36.70 -27.21 5.39
CA THR A 270 -37.10 -27.25 3.97
C THR A 270 -36.88 -25.87 3.35
N GLY A 271 -36.82 -25.79 2.02
CA GLY A 271 -36.75 -24.51 1.30
C GLY A 271 -35.41 -23.79 1.40
N ILE A 272 -34.36 -24.48 1.85
CA ILE A 272 -33.06 -23.86 2.10
C ILE A 272 -32.34 -23.63 0.77
N GLN A 273 -32.19 -22.36 0.41
CA GLN A 273 -31.39 -21.98 -0.74
C GLN A 273 -29.90 -21.99 -0.42
N ILE A 274 -29.54 -21.59 0.81
CA ILE A 274 -28.15 -21.47 1.26
C ILE A 274 -28.00 -22.12 2.64
N VAL A 275 -27.15 -23.13 2.70
CA VAL A 275 -26.77 -23.89 3.88
C VAL A 275 -25.62 -23.17 4.61
N PRO A 276 -25.59 -23.15 5.95
CA PRO A 276 -24.44 -22.64 6.69
C PRO A 276 -23.18 -23.46 6.41
N TYR A 277 -22.01 -22.88 6.70
CA TYR A 277 -20.74 -23.59 6.59
C TYR A 277 -20.70 -24.83 7.49
N ASN A 278 -19.93 -25.83 7.05
CA ASN A 278 -19.48 -26.93 7.89
C ASN A 278 -18.04 -26.66 8.38
N GLU A 279 -17.57 -27.41 9.36
CA GLU A 279 -16.26 -27.20 9.97
C GLU A 279 -15.41 -28.47 9.82
N VAL A 280 -14.21 -28.32 9.24
CA VAL A 280 -13.20 -29.36 9.13
C VAL A 280 -11.91 -28.84 9.72
N TYR A 281 -11.49 -29.44 10.83
CA TYR A 281 -10.27 -29.09 11.54
C TYR A 281 -9.13 -30.01 11.10
N VAL A 282 -8.23 -29.47 10.26
CA VAL A 282 -7.22 -30.26 9.54
C VAL A 282 -5.85 -29.57 9.59
N ARG A 283 -4.79 -30.38 9.50
CA ARG A 283 -3.41 -29.91 9.42
C ARG A 283 -3.04 -29.46 8.01
N VAL A 284 -2.67 -28.20 7.86
CA VAL A 284 -2.18 -27.59 6.60
C VAL A 284 -0.67 -27.36 6.68
N GLY A 285 -0.01 -27.15 5.54
CA GLY A 285 1.44 -26.95 5.45
C GLY A 285 2.23 -28.25 5.37
N GLY A 286 3.49 -28.21 5.79
CA GLY A 286 4.39 -29.35 5.72
C GLY A 286 5.08 -29.49 4.36
N THR A 287 4.43 -30.09 3.37
CA THR A 287 5.03 -30.39 2.05
C THR A 287 4.44 -29.54 0.94
N HIS A 288 5.21 -29.32 -0.11
CA HIS A 288 4.72 -28.77 -1.38
C HIS A 288 4.60 -29.86 -2.46
N ASN A 289 5.07 -31.09 -2.18
CA ASN A 289 4.98 -32.21 -3.10
C ASN A 289 3.58 -32.84 -3.04
N PRO A 290 2.81 -32.84 -4.14
CA PRO A 290 1.47 -33.43 -4.17
C PRO A 290 1.43 -34.91 -3.74
N LYS A 291 2.54 -35.65 -3.93
CA LYS A 291 2.63 -37.09 -3.60
C LYS A 291 2.84 -37.37 -2.12
N GLU A 292 3.23 -36.37 -1.34
CA GLU A 292 3.57 -36.51 0.08
C GLU A 292 2.48 -35.93 1.00
N LYS A 293 1.36 -35.46 0.42
CA LYS A 293 0.23 -34.93 1.18
C LYS A 293 -0.34 -36.02 2.09
N SER A 294 -0.48 -35.70 3.38
CA SER A 294 -1.12 -36.59 4.36
C SER A 294 -1.87 -35.79 5.41
N LEU A 295 -2.89 -36.38 6.01
CA LEU A 295 -3.61 -35.73 7.11
C LEU A 295 -2.71 -35.58 8.36
N GLU A 296 -1.75 -36.49 8.55
CA GLU A 296 -0.86 -36.50 9.71
C GLU A 296 0.24 -35.44 9.64
N GLN A 297 0.91 -35.30 8.50
CA GLN A 297 2.05 -34.39 8.35
C GLN A 297 1.67 -33.03 7.78
N GLY A 298 0.52 -32.95 7.11
CA GLY A 298 -0.04 -31.73 6.53
C GLY A 298 -0.43 -31.93 5.06
N ILE A 299 -1.57 -31.35 4.70
CA ILE A 299 -2.13 -31.44 3.34
C ILE A 299 -1.45 -30.48 2.33
N GLY A 300 -0.42 -29.76 2.78
CA GLY A 300 0.43 -28.91 1.96
C GLY A 300 0.03 -27.44 1.89
N LEU A 301 0.60 -26.74 0.92
CA LEU A 301 0.38 -25.30 0.67
C LEU A 301 -0.96 -25.02 -0.05
N PRO A 302 -1.44 -23.76 -0.05
CA PRO A 302 -2.61 -23.38 -0.82
C PRO A 302 -2.48 -23.72 -2.31
N VAL A 303 -3.55 -24.26 -2.91
CA VAL A 303 -3.63 -24.61 -4.33
C VAL A 303 -4.50 -23.64 -5.14
N ALA A 304 -5.26 -22.77 -4.48
CA ALA A 304 -6.00 -21.66 -5.11
C ALA A 304 -6.31 -20.56 -4.09
N LEU A 305 -6.60 -19.35 -4.60
CA LEU A 305 -7.20 -18.26 -3.85
C LEU A 305 -8.63 -18.03 -4.31
N PHE A 306 -9.50 -17.59 -3.41
CA PHE A 306 -10.86 -17.21 -3.80
C PHE A 306 -11.37 -15.96 -3.10
N VAL A 307 -12.25 -15.25 -3.80
CA VAL A 307 -13.12 -14.20 -3.25
C VAL A 307 -14.57 -14.63 -3.33
N ARG A 308 -15.45 -13.87 -2.67
CA ARG A 308 -16.90 -14.14 -2.63
C ARG A 308 -17.74 -13.06 -3.28
N LEU A 309 -17.10 -11.96 -3.67
CA LEU A 309 -17.73 -10.85 -4.37
C LEU A 309 -16.86 -10.50 -5.57
N ALA A 310 -17.50 -10.23 -6.71
CA ALA A 310 -16.84 -9.84 -7.96
C ALA A 310 -16.50 -8.33 -8.01
N THR A 311 -16.39 -7.66 -6.88
CA THR A 311 -16.05 -6.22 -6.84
C THR A 311 -14.55 -6.00 -7.11
N TYR A 312 -14.16 -4.88 -7.71
CA TYR A 312 -12.74 -4.52 -7.90
C TYR A 312 -11.97 -4.56 -6.58
N GLY A 313 -12.57 -4.08 -5.48
CA GLY A 313 -11.99 -4.11 -4.14
C GLY A 313 -11.52 -5.50 -3.71
N HIS A 314 -12.38 -6.51 -3.89
CA HIS A 314 -12.08 -7.90 -3.54
C HIS A 314 -11.07 -8.52 -4.49
N LEU A 315 -11.19 -8.28 -5.80
CA LEU A 315 -10.30 -8.86 -6.82
C LEU A 315 -8.88 -8.32 -6.71
N ILE A 316 -8.69 -7.00 -6.53
CA ILE A 316 -7.37 -6.41 -6.30
C ILE A 316 -6.79 -6.88 -4.97
N THR A 317 -7.62 -7.04 -3.92
CA THR A 317 -7.15 -7.59 -2.65
C THR A 317 -6.68 -9.05 -2.82
N MET A 318 -7.34 -9.85 -3.64
CA MET A 318 -6.90 -11.20 -3.97
C MET A 318 -5.56 -11.21 -4.73
N LEU A 319 -5.34 -10.28 -5.66
CA LEU A 319 -4.08 -10.13 -6.37
C LEU A 319 -2.93 -9.70 -5.44
N ARG A 320 -3.21 -8.80 -4.49
CA ARG A 320 -2.27 -8.45 -3.40
C ARG A 320 -1.94 -9.66 -2.55
N THR A 321 -2.95 -10.43 -2.13
CA THR A 321 -2.74 -11.67 -1.38
C THR A 321 -1.92 -12.69 -2.17
N LYS A 322 -2.14 -12.82 -3.48
CA LYS A 322 -1.30 -13.63 -4.36
C LYS A 322 0.17 -13.18 -4.32
N ALA A 323 0.42 -11.88 -4.42
CA ALA A 323 1.78 -11.33 -4.30
C ALA A 323 2.41 -11.69 -2.93
N ARG A 324 1.64 -11.63 -1.85
CA ARG A 324 2.09 -12.05 -0.52
C ARG A 324 2.46 -13.53 -0.47
N LEU A 325 1.67 -14.42 -1.07
CA LEU A 325 2.00 -15.84 -1.13
C LEU A 325 3.31 -16.08 -1.88
N ILE A 326 3.49 -15.42 -3.04
CA ILE A 326 4.73 -15.50 -3.81
C ILE A 326 5.93 -15.01 -2.99
N HIS A 327 5.77 -13.90 -2.25
CA HIS A 327 6.82 -13.38 -1.40
C HIS A 327 7.18 -14.35 -0.26
N VAL A 328 6.18 -14.89 0.43
CA VAL A 328 6.36 -15.76 1.62
C VAL A 328 6.90 -17.13 1.24
N PHE A 329 6.40 -17.72 0.16
CA PHE A 329 6.76 -19.06 -0.31
C PHE A 329 7.83 -19.07 -1.41
N GLN A 330 8.47 -17.92 -1.65
CA GLN A 330 9.55 -17.72 -2.63
C GLN A 330 9.14 -18.11 -4.06
N GLU A 331 10.12 -18.35 -4.95
CA GLU A 331 9.92 -18.79 -6.34
C GLU A 331 9.35 -20.21 -6.48
N ASN A 332 8.52 -20.69 -5.53
CA ASN A 332 7.72 -21.89 -5.77
C ASN A 332 6.84 -21.61 -7.00
N PRO A 333 7.08 -22.28 -8.15
CA PRO A 333 6.41 -21.94 -9.39
C PRO A 333 4.88 -22.09 -9.29
N ALA A 334 4.41 -22.98 -8.42
CA ALA A 334 2.99 -23.20 -8.18
C ALA A 334 2.27 -21.96 -7.61
N MET A 335 2.98 -21.08 -6.88
CA MET A 335 2.39 -19.85 -6.33
C MET A 335 2.24 -18.76 -7.39
N LYS A 336 3.13 -18.72 -8.39
CA LYS A 336 3.05 -17.75 -9.48
C LYS A 336 1.79 -17.97 -10.32
N ASP A 337 1.47 -19.23 -10.58
CA ASP A 337 0.32 -19.64 -11.41
C ASP A 337 -0.87 -20.13 -10.57
N ILE A 338 -0.96 -19.71 -9.30
CA ILE A 338 -2.05 -20.11 -8.41
C ILE A 338 -3.41 -19.66 -8.99
N PRO A 339 -4.37 -20.59 -9.20
CA PRO A 339 -5.70 -20.25 -9.68
C PRO A 339 -6.42 -19.25 -8.77
N LEU A 340 -7.14 -18.34 -9.40
CA LEU A 340 -7.93 -17.29 -8.76
C LEU A 340 -9.41 -17.56 -9.01
N LEU A 341 -10.22 -17.58 -7.96
CA LEU A 341 -11.60 -18.04 -8.02
C LEU A 341 -12.59 -16.99 -7.48
N LEU A 342 -13.80 -17.01 -8.01
CA LEU A 342 -14.99 -16.49 -7.36
C LEU A 342 -15.82 -17.68 -6.87
N VAL A 343 -16.10 -17.73 -5.58
CA VAL A 343 -16.93 -18.78 -4.97
C VAL A 343 -18.16 -18.14 -4.35
N THR A 344 -19.32 -18.43 -4.93
CA THR A 344 -20.63 -17.93 -4.44
C THR A 344 -21.58 -19.10 -4.21
N PRO A 345 -22.44 -19.06 -3.18
CA PRO A 345 -23.44 -20.12 -2.97
C PRO A 345 -24.35 -20.34 -4.18
N GLU A 346 -24.64 -19.28 -4.93
CA GLU A 346 -25.59 -19.28 -6.04
C GLU A 346 -24.99 -19.92 -7.31
N HIS A 347 -23.75 -19.54 -7.65
CA HIS A 347 -23.12 -19.97 -8.91
C HIS A 347 -22.05 -21.05 -8.71
N GLY A 348 -21.62 -21.31 -7.48
CA GLY A 348 -20.50 -22.17 -7.16
C GLY A 348 -19.17 -21.50 -7.48
N VAL A 349 -18.21 -22.31 -7.92
CA VAL A 349 -16.85 -21.90 -8.26
C VAL A 349 -16.80 -21.42 -9.71
N GLN A 350 -16.23 -20.23 -9.91
CA GLN A 350 -15.93 -19.63 -11.21
C GLN A 350 -14.45 -19.26 -11.26
N ILE A 351 -13.78 -19.57 -12.36
CA ILE A 351 -12.36 -19.24 -12.55
C ILE A 351 -12.21 -17.80 -13.07
N LEU A 352 -11.36 -17.01 -12.42
CA LEU A 352 -10.83 -15.77 -12.99
C LEU A 352 -9.65 -16.13 -13.91
N THR A 353 -9.97 -16.51 -15.15
CA THR A 353 -8.99 -16.97 -16.15
C THR A 353 -7.97 -15.90 -16.48
N HIS A 354 -6.85 -16.27 -17.09
CA HIS A 354 -5.84 -15.29 -17.55
C HIS A 354 -6.44 -14.16 -18.40
N GLN A 355 -7.34 -14.48 -19.34
CA GLN A 355 -8.03 -13.46 -20.13
C GLN A 355 -8.85 -12.49 -19.26
N LEU A 356 -9.58 -13.00 -18.26
CA LEU A 356 -10.32 -12.15 -17.34
C LEU A 356 -9.41 -11.33 -16.42
N GLN A 357 -8.23 -11.86 -16.07
CA GLN A 357 -7.20 -11.11 -15.35
C GLN A 357 -6.64 -9.98 -16.21
N ASP A 358 -6.42 -10.20 -17.51
CA ASP A 358 -5.96 -9.18 -18.45
C ASP A 358 -7.01 -8.06 -18.61
N GLU A 359 -8.28 -8.43 -18.75
CA GLU A 359 -9.40 -7.47 -18.77
C GLU A 359 -9.52 -6.70 -17.44
N LEU A 360 -9.35 -7.39 -16.31
CA LEU A 360 -9.32 -6.77 -14.99
C LEU A 360 -8.18 -5.75 -14.89
N TRP A 361 -6.97 -6.08 -15.38
CA TRP A 361 -5.85 -5.14 -15.39
C TRP A 361 -6.10 -3.94 -16.28
N LYS A 362 -6.71 -4.13 -17.45
CA LYS A 362 -7.08 -3.05 -18.36
C LYS A 362 -8.11 -2.10 -17.75
N ASP A 363 -9.13 -2.63 -17.10
CA ASP A 363 -10.11 -1.80 -16.40
C ASP A 363 -9.50 -1.11 -15.18
N ALA A 364 -8.68 -1.83 -14.39
CA ALA A 364 -8.04 -1.29 -13.21
C ALA A 364 -7.07 -0.15 -13.54
N SER A 365 -6.35 -0.25 -14.66
CA SER A 365 -5.33 0.73 -15.07
C SER A 365 -5.89 1.98 -15.75
N SER A 366 -7.15 1.96 -16.19
CA SER A 366 -7.73 3.09 -16.95
C SER A 366 -8.97 3.70 -16.29
N LYS A 367 -9.74 2.92 -15.51
CA LYS A 367 -11.07 3.30 -15.03
C LYS A 367 -11.22 3.22 -13.52
N LEU A 368 -10.39 2.46 -12.81
CA LEU A 368 -10.53 2.25 -11.37
C LEU A 368 -9.79 3.31 -10.57
N ASN A 369 -10.48 3.98 -9.65
CA ASN A 369 -9.82 4.81 -8.65
C ASN A 369 -8.93 3.92 -7.77
N PRO A 370 -7.61 4.18 -7.71
CA PRO A 370 -6.71 3.34 -6.96
C PRO A 370 -6.95 3.52 -5.45
N PHE A 371 -6.66 2.47 -4.69
CA PHE A 371 -6.88 2.45 -3.24
C PHE A 371 -5.83 1.62 -2.53
N GLN A 372 -5.51 2.04 -1.31
CA GLN A 372 -4.66 1.28 -0.40
C GLN A 372 -5.39 0.11 0.24
N ASN A 373 -4.62 -0.86 0.72
CA ASN A 373 -5.13 -1.85 1.63
C ASN A 373 -5.48 -1.18 2.97
N GLN A 374 -6.77 -1.23 3.33
CA GLN A 374 -7.32 -0.56 4.51
C GLN A 374 -6.66 -1.02 5.83
N THR A 375 -6.08 -2.23 5.86
CA THR A 375 -5.41 -2.76 7.06
C THR A 375 -4.07 -2.07 7.35
N VAL A 376 -3.43 -1.47 6.34
CA VAL A 376 -2.12 -0.79 6.47
C VAL A 376 -2.18 0.72 6.24
N ALA A 377 -3.17 1.24 5.51
CA ALA A 377 -3.25 2.64 5.07
C ALA A 377 -2.94 3.69 6.16
N TYR A 378 -3.52 3.56 7.35
CA TYR A 378 -3.32 4.51 8.46
C TYR A 378 -2.08 4.23 9.31
N ARG A 379 -1.42 3.09 9.09
CA ARG A 379 -0.26 2.60 9.84
C ARG A 379 1.04 2.70 9.04
N THR A 380 0.99 3.26 7.84
CA THR A 380 2.11 3.47 6.94
C THR A 380 2.15 4.93 6.45
N THR A 381 2.04 5.86 7.39
CA THR A 381 2.11 7.30 7.15
C THR A 381 3.51 7.86 7.42
N LEU A 382 3.74 9.11 7.02
CA LEU A 382 5.00 9.82 7.28
C LEU A 382 5.40 9.84 8.78
N ARG A 383 4.43 9.94 9.69
CA ARG A 383 4.68 10.05 11.13
C ARG A 383 4.57 8.73 11.88
N LEU A 384 3.86 7.76 11.29
CA LEU A 384 3.54 6.50 11.91
C LEU A 384 3.67 5.40 10.86
N THR A 385 4.81 4.71 10.88
CA THR A 385 5.03 3.49 10.12
C THR A 385 5.40 2.36 11.08
N GLU A 386 4.45 1.47 11.36
CA GLU A 386 4.70 0.26 12.15
C GLU A 386 5.47 -0.76 11.32
N ALA A 387 6.46 -1.44 11.92
CA ALA A 387 7.32 -2.38 11.20
C ALA A 387 6.52 -3.53 10.53
N GLU A 388 5.53 -4.10 11.23
CA GLU A 388 4.68 -5.15 10.68
C GLU A 388 3.79 -4.65 9.54
N SER A 389 3.23 -3.46 9.68
CA SER A 389 2.39 -2.83 8.64
C SER A 389 3.21 -2.50 7.39
N PHE A 390 4.46 -2.05 7.57
CA PHE A 390 5.39 -1.82 6.47
C PHE A 390 5.80 -3.13 5.78
N GLN A 391 6.13 -4.16 6.56
CA GLN A 391 6.46 -5.48 6.02
C GLN A 391 5.28 -6.02 5.19
N GLN A 392 4.05 -5.93 5.71
CA GLN A 392 2.86 -6.29 4.95
C GLN A 392 2.72 -5.47 3.65
N LYS A 393 3.01 -4.16 3.69
CA LYS A 393 2.99 -3.30 2.49
C LYS A 393 3.99 -3.75 1.43
N VAL A 394 5.19 -4.18 1.84
CA VAL A 394 6.22 -4.71 0.93
C VAL A 394 5.79 -6.06 0.34
N GLU A 395 5.18 -6.93 1.15
CA GLU A 395 4.69 -8.24 0.71
C GLU A 395 3.53 -8.14 -0.30
N GLU A 396 2.73 -7.08 -0.26
CA GLU A 396 1.58 -6.88 -1.17
C GLU A 396 1.93 -6.15 -2.47
N LEU A 397 3.21 -5.77 -2.69
CA LEU A 397 3.63 -5.11 -3.92
C LEU A 397 3.47 -6.02 -5.13
N LEU A 398 2.85 -5.49 -6.19
CA LEU A 398 2.56 -6.26 -7.39
C LEU A 398 3.82 -6.45 -8.24
N GLN A 399 4.03 -7.68 -8.71
CA GLN A 399 5.03 -7.95 -9.74
C GLN A 399 4.41 -7.67 -11.11
N LEU A 400 4.86 -6.59 -11.76
CA LEU A 400 4.50 -6.28 -13.14
C LEU A 400 5.51 -7.00 -14.03
N ASP A 401 5.17 -8.22 -14.44
CA ASP A 401 6.01 -9.04 -15.30
C ASP A 401 5.85 -8.68 -16.79
N ASP A 402 6.63 -9.33 -17.66
CA ASP A 402 6.66 -9.02 -19.09
C ASP A 402 5.29 -9.20 -19.77
N ASN A 403 4.45 -10.11 -19.24
CA ASN A 403 3.09 -10.30 -19.73
C ASN A 403 2.23 -9.07 -19.44
N ILE A 404 2.23 -8.57 -18.20
CA ILE A 404 1.50 -7.35 -17.84
C ILE A 404 2.08 -6.13 -18.58
N GLN A 405 3.40 -6.05 -18.70
CA GLN A 405 4.07 -4.94 -19.39
C GLN A 405 3.80 -4.91 -20.90
N SER A 406 3.62 -6.06 -21.54
CA SER A 406 3.23 -6.13 -22.95
C SER A 406 1.74 -5.87 -23.18
N LEU A 407 0.91 -6.14 -22.16
CA LEU A 407 -0.53 -5.89 -22.19
C LEU A 407 -0.85 -4.40 -22.05
N LEU A 408 -0.17 -3.69 -21.14
CA LEU A 408 -0.51 -2.33 -20.72
C LEU A 408 0.33 -1.25 -21.42
N THR A 409 -0.28 -0.08 -21.63
CA THR A 409 0.46 1.10 -22.08
C THR A 409 1.34 1.66 -20.94
N PRO A 410 2.33 2.53 -21.23
CA PRO A 410 3.14 3.15 -20.18
C PRO A 410 2.31 3.94 -19.15
N GLU A 411 1.27 4.65 -19.59
CA GLU A 411 0.36 5.39 -18.70
C GLU A 411 -0.43 4.44 -17.79
N GLU A 412 -0.98 3.36 -18.37
CA GLU A 412 -1.68 2.31 -17.61
C GLU A 412 -0.74 1.62 -16.60
N LEU A 413 0.52 1.34 -16.97
CA LEU A 413 1.53 0.80 -16.07
C LEU A 413 1.87 1.77 -14.94
N ALA A 414 2.02 3.06 -15.25
CA ALA A 414 2.26 4.10 -14.25
C ALA A 414 1.10 4.14 -13.25
N HIS A 415 -0.14 4.04 -13.74
CA HIS A 415 -1.31 4.02 -12.88
C HIS A 415 -1.34 2.80 -11.97
N ILE A 416 -1.06 1.59 -12.47
CA ILE A 416 -1.00 0.40 -11.61
C ILE A 416 0.15 0.50 -10.59
N ALA A 417 1.35 0.88 -11.04
CA ALA A 417 2.53 0.97 -10.18
C ALA A 417 2.35 2.02 -9.07
N GLY A 418 1.83 3.20 -9.41
CA GLY A 418 1.59 4.29 -8.46
C GLY A 418 0.35 4.07 -7.58
N GLY A 419 -0.71 3.50 -8.14
CA GLY A 419 -2.01 3.37 -7.48
C GLY A 419 -2.13 2.15 -6.57
N PHE A 420 -1.59 1.01 -6.99
CA PHE A 420 -1.69 -0.25 -6.22
C PHE A 420 -0.37 -0.67 -5.59
N GLY A 421 0.75 -0.12 -6.06
CA GLY A 421 2.12 -0.45 -5.65
C GLY A 421 2.72 -1.56 -6.50
N ALA A 422 3.96 -1.39 -6.92
CA ALA A 422 4.74 -2.39 -7.65
C ALA A 422 6.06 -2.71 -6.94
N THR A 423 6.61 -3.90 -7.20
CA THR A 423 7.94 -4.26 -6.68
C THR A 423 9.02 -3.34 -7.24
N ASP A 424 10.09 -3.11 -6.45
CA ASP A 424 11.21 -2.25 -6.87
C ASP A 424 11.80 -2.71 -8.20
N LYS A 425 11.94 -4.03 -8.39
CA LYS A 425 12.47 -4.63 -9.63
C LYS A 425 11.60 -4.32 -10.84
N SER A 426 10.28 -4.50 -10.72
CA SER A 426 9.35 -4.16 -11.82
C SER A 426 9.40 -2.68 -12.15
N LEU A 427 9.37 -1.82 -11.13
CA LEU A 427 9.34 -0.38 -11.34
C LEU A 427 10.66 0.14 -11.93
N ALA A 428 11.81 -0.31 -11.42
CA ALA A 428 13.13 0.03 -11.96
C ALA A 428 13.27 -0.41 -13.43
N HIS A 429 12.80 -1.61 -13.77
CA HIS A 429 12.83 -2.12 -15.15
C HIS A 429 11.99 -1.25 -16.09
N ILE A 430 10.75 -0.91 -15.70
CA ILE A 430 9.86 -0.07 -16.51
C ILE A 430 10.47 1.33 -16.69
N LEU A 431 10.99 1.94 -15.61
CA LEU A 431 11.65 3.25 -15.70
C LEU A 431 12.87 3.19 -16.63
N GLN A 432 13.67 2.13 -16.56
CA GLN A 432 14.82 1.93 -17.46
C GLN A 432 14.37 1.81 -18.93
N MET A 433 13.29 1.08 -19.21
CA MET A 433 12.71 0.99 -20.55
C MET A 433 12.23 2.35 -21.07
N MET A 434 11.58 3.16 -20.23
CA MET A 434 11.14 4.51 -20.61
C MET A 434 12.34 5.41 -20.92
N MET A 435 13.38 5.37 -20.08
CA MET A 435 14.61 6.12 -20.29
C MET A 435 15.32 5.73 -21.59
N GLN A 436 15.44 4.43 -21.89
CA GLN A 436 16.03 3.93 -23.13
C GLN A 436 15.21 4.37 -24.37
N THR A 437 13.89 4.41 -24.23
CA THR A 437 13.00 4.87 -25.31
C THR A 437 13.17 6.36 -25.58
N ASP A 438 13.20 7.19 -24.53
CA ASP A 438 13.47 8.63 -24.66
C ASP A 438 14.83 8.87 -25.33
N HIS A 439 15.86 8.11 -24.92
CA HIS A 439 17.19 8.20 -25.51
C HIS A 439 17.22 7.85 -27.00
N ARG A 440 16.53 6.77 -27.40
CA ARG A 440 16.45 6.37 -28.81
C ARG A 440 15.76 7.44 -29.66
N ILE A 441 14.68 8.04 -29.15
CA ILE A 441 13.96 9.11 -29.86
C ILE A 441 14.84 10.35 -29.99
N ASP A 442 15.56 10.73 -28.93
CA ASP A 442 16.49 11.86 -28.95
C ASP A 442 17.62 11.65 -29.99
N GLN A 443 18.11 10.41 -30.15
CA GLN A 443 19.10 10.03 -31.16
C GLN A 443 18.52 10.12 -32.59
N GLU A 444 17.38 9.50 -32.84
CA GLU A 444 16.71 9.49 -34.17
C GLU A 444 16.38 10.92 -34.64
N GLN A 445 15.90 11.79 -33.73
CA GLN A 445 15.60 13.19 -34.06
C GLN A 445 16.84 14.06 -34.25
N SER A 446 18.01 13.65 -33.74
CA SER A 446 19.24 14.41 -33.93
C SER A 446 19.73 14.40 -35.39
N GLU A 447 19.28 13.42 -36.18
CA GLU A 447 19.67 13.21 -37.58
C GLU A 447 18.70 13.85 -38.60
N SER A 448 17.46 14.19 -38.22
CA SER A 448 16.36 14.41 -39.18
C SER A 448 15.62 15.77 -39.13
N ASP A 449 16.30 16.87 -38.80
CA ASP A 449 15.84 18.30 -38.82
C ASP A 449 15.82 18.99 -37.45
N GLN A 450 16.48 20.15 -37.36
CA GLN A 450 16.67 20.91 -36.12
C GLN A 450 15.45 21.75 -35.68
N GLU A 451 14.47 21.98 -36.56
CA GLU A 451 13.42 22.98 -36.32
C GLU A 451 12.18 22.46 -35.56
N SER A 452 12.05 21.15 -35.31
CA SER A 452 10.90 20.57 -34.58
C SER A 452 11.29 19.57 -33.49
N ARG A 453 12.34 19.88 -32.71
CA ARG A 453 12.76 19.06 -31.55
C ARG A 453 11.70 19.06 -30.44
N GLN A 454 10.72 18.18 -30.53
CA GLN A 454 9.93 17.76 -29.37
C GLN A 454 10.73 16.70 -28.62
N LYS A 455 11.40 17.12 -27.54
CA LYS A 455 12.03 16.19 -26.59
C LYS A 455 10.98 15.20 -26.10
N SER A 456 11.31 13.91 -26.14
CA SER A 456 10.46 12.89 -25.55
C SER A 456 10.59 12.97 -24.02
N HIS A 457 9.46 13.04 -23.33
CA HIS A 457 9.38 13.16 -21.87
C HIS A 457 8.72 11.92 -21.24
N ARG A 458 8.82 10.74 -21.87
CA ARG A 458 8.05 9.55 -21.44
C ARG A 458 8.40 9.11 -20.04
N LEU A 459 9.68 9.18 -19.66
CA LEU A 459 10.10 8.85 -18.29
C LEU A 459 9.46 9.81 -17.27
N GLN A 460 9.42 11.10 -17.58
CA GLN A 460 8.82 12.13 -16.72
C GLN A 460 7.29 11.98 -16.66
N ASP A 461 6.64 11.72 -17.80
CA ASP A 461 5.20 11.50 -17.90
C ASP A 461 4.77 10.26 -17.10
N PHE A 462 5.54 9.18 -17.20
CA PHE A 462 5.33 7.96 -16.41
C PHE A 462 5.37 8.26 -14.91
N VAL A 463 6.39 8.99 -14.45
CA VAL A 463 6.54 9.31 -13.02
C VAL A 463 5.44 10.26 -12.56
N ASN A 464 5.06 11.26 -13.36
CA ASN A 464 3.98 12.17 -13.03
C ASN A 464 2.63 11.43 -12.91
N GLU A 465 2.30 10.52 -13.82
CA GLU A 465 1.05 9.75 -13.72
C GLU A 465 1.10 8.74 -12.56
N GLY A 466 2.25 8.13 -12.30
CA GLY A 466 2.44 7.28 -11.13
C GLY A 466 2.26 8.05 -9.82
N LEU A 467 2.81 9.26 -9.70
CA LEU A 467 2.60 10.14 -8.55
C LEU A 467 1.14 10.59 -8.43
N SER A 468 0.49 10.95 -9.54
CA SER A 468 -0.95 11.26 -9.59
C SER A 468 -1.79 10.11 -9.04
N SER A 469 -1.45 8.88 -9.42
CA SER A 469 -2.12 7.66 -8.97
C SER A 469 -1.86 7.35 -7.50
N ALA A 470 -0.63 7.52 -7.03
CA ALA A 470 -0.30 7.40 -5.61
C ALA A 470 -1.03 8.46 -4.76
N LEU A 471 -1.20 9.68 -5.28
CA LEU A 471 -1.98 10.73 -4.63
C LEU A 471 -3.46 10.36 -4.51
N ARG A 472 -4.08 9.83 -5.58
CA ARG A 472 -5.46 9.31 -5.54
C ARG A 472 -5.61 8.21 -4.49
N ALA A 473 -4.62 7.31 -4.40
CA ALA A 473 -4.62 6.23 -3.41
C ALA A 473 -4.33 6.70 -1.97
N GLY A 474 -3.73 7.89 -1.80
CA GLY A 474 -3.23 8.35 -0.50
C GLY A 474 -1.92 7.68 -0.08
N ASP A 475 -1.14 7.15 -1.02
CA ASP A 475 0.00 6.26 -0.74
C ASP A 475 1.35 6.98 -0.68
N TYR A 476 1.74 7.35 0.54
CA TYR A 476 3.04 7.95 0.82
C TYR A 476 4.21 7.04 0.40
N HIS A 477 4.20 5.75 0.76
CA HIS A 477 5.35 4.88 0.51
C HIS A 477 5.54 4.57 -0.95
N THR A 478 4.45 4.32 -1.69
CA THR A 478 4.53 4.12 -3.14
C THR A 478 4.98 5.40 -3.86
N SER A 479 4.48 6.57 -3.48
CA SER A 479 4.97 7.84 -4.08
C SER A 479 6.46 8.09 -3.81
N ARG A 480 6.93 7.74 -2.62
CA ARG A 480 8.33 7.85 -2.22
C ARG A 480 9.23 6.87 -2.96
N GLN A 481 8.83 5.60 -3.06
CA GLN A 481 9.52 4.55 -3.82
C GLN A 481 9.70 4.99 -5.28
N LEU A 482 8.65 5.53 -5.89
CA LEU A 482 8.68 6.02 -7.26
C LEU A 482 9.70 7.15 -7.45
N LEU A 483 9.76 8.11 -6.52
CA LEU A 483 10.73 9.22 -6.59
C LEU A 483 12.19 8.75 -6.42
N LEU A 484 12.43 7.80 -5.52
CA LEU A 484 13.77 7.23 -5.29
C LEU A 484 14.26 6.46 -6.53
N LEU A 485 13.43 5.56 -7.07
CA LEU A 485 13.78 4.77 -8.24
C LEU A 485 13.91 5.63 -9.50
N TYR A 486 13.09 6.67 -9.63
CA TYR A 486 13.25 7.66 -10.68
C TYR A 486 14.61 8.35 -10.64
N SER A 487 15.04 8.78 -9.44
CA SER A 487 16.33 9.46 -9.24
C SER A 487 17.51 8.51 -9.53
N LEU A 488 17.38 7.24 -9.12
CA LEU A 488 18.34 6.18 -9.41
C LEU A 488 18.45 5.90 -10.91
N VAL A 489 17.34 5.65 -11.60
CA VAL A 489 17.39 5.31 -13.03
C VAL A 489 17.88 6.49 -13.85
N SER A 490 17.45 7.71 -13.51
CA SER A 490 17.86 8.92 -14.23
C SER A 490 19.35 9.21 -14.14
N SER A 491 20.04 8.84 -13.06
CA SER A 491 21.49 9.06 -12.95
C SER A 491 22.30 8.17 -13.89
N HIS A 492 21.77 7.00 -14.25
CA HIS A 492 22.40 6.07 -15.19
C HIS A 492 22.27 6.52 -16.66
N ARG A 493 21.54 7.61 -16.94
CA ARG A 493 21.40 8.14 -18.32
C ARG A 493 22.75 8.46 -18.96
N ASN A 494 23.70 8.98 -18.18
CA ASN A 494 25.01 9.39 -18.71
C ASN A 494 25.95 8.20 -18.96
N GLU A 495 25.76 7.07 -18.27
CA GLU A 495 26.57 5.85 -18.50
C GLU A 495 26.25 5.24 -19.85
N LEU A 496 24.97 5.20 -20.23
CA LEU A 496 24.55 4.73 -21.55
C LEU A 496 25.13 5.59 -22.68
N ASP A 497 25.17 6.91 -22.50
CA ASP A 497 25.81 7.83 -23.44
C ASP A 497 27.31 7.57 -23.61
N ALA A 498 28.00 7.20 -22.53
CA ALA A 498 29.43 6.90 -22.54
C ALA A 498 29.71 5.53 -23.16
N ASP A 499 28.93 4.50 -22.82
CA ASP A 499 29.09 3.15 -23.34
C ASP A 499 28.76 3.06 -24.83
N GLN A 500 27.73 3.76 -25.31
CA GLN A 500 27.41 3.82 -26.75
C GLN A 500 28.49 4.55 -27.55
N LYS A 501 28.98 5.70 -27.05
CA LYS A 501 30.11 6.41 -27.67
C LYS A 501 31.40 5.59 -27.65
N THR A 502 31.58 4.73 -26.66
CA THR A 502 32.76 3.84 -26.56
C THR A 502 32.60 2.62 -27.47
N ALA A 503 31.40 2.04 -27.59
CA ALA A 503 31.09 0.97 -28.52
C ALA A 503 31.25 1.40 -29.98
N GLU A 504 30.75 2.58 -30.35
CA GLU A 504 30.91 3.16 -31.70
C GLU A 504 32.36 3.55 -31.99
N LYS A 505 33.11 4.07 -31.01
CA LYS A 505 34.54 4.34 -31.15
C LYS A 505 35.39 3.07 -31.17
N SER A 506 34.99 1.98 -30.52
CA SER A 506 35.75 0.73 -30.51
C SER A 506 35.69 -0.05 -31.85
N ILE A 507 34.87 0.40 -32.81
CA ILE A 507 34.92 -0.03 -34.22
C ILE A 507 36.01 0.73 -35.00
N ALA A 508 36.54 1.84 -34.46
CA ALA A 508 37.60 2.64 -35.05
C ALA A 508 38.74 2.88 -34.04
N PHE A 509 39.79 2.07 -34.14
CA PHE A 509 41.05 2.05 -33.36
C PHE A 509 41.14 0.96 -32.28
N GLN A 510 41.69 -0.19 -32.69
CA GLN A 510 42.40 -1.10 -31.78
C GLN A 510 43.91 -0.82 -31.85
N LYS A 511 44.51 -0.46 -30.71
CA LYS A 511 45.88 -0.88 -30.36
C LYS A 511 45.97 -1.08 -28.84
N PRO A 512 46.67 -2.13 -28.37
CA PRO A 512 46.68 -2.48 -26.94
C PRO A 512 47.96 -2.00 -26.25
N HIS A 513 47.84 -1.52 -25.03
CA HIS A 513 48.87 -1.55 -23.97
C HIS A 513 48.20 -1.17 -22.64
N LEU A 514 48.69 -1.49 -21.43
CA LEU A 514 49.47 -2.58 -20.84
C LEU A 514 49.38 -2.29 -19.33
N ILE A 515 49.32 -3.34 -18.51
CA ILE A 515 49.09 -3.34 -17.05
C ILE A 515 50.06 -2.44 -16.27
N ARG A 516 49.57 -1.74 -15.22
CA ARG A 516 50.39 -1.35 -14.05
C ARG A 516 49.57 -1.25 -12.76
N GLN A 517 50.13 -1.82 -11.70
CA GLN A 517 49.63 -1.93 -10.32
C GLN A 517 50.21 -0.83 -9.39
N ASP A 518 49.49 -0.64 -8.27
CA ASP A 518 49.88 -0.15 -6.93
C ASP A 518 50.02 1.37 -6.65
N GLU A 519 49.18 1.90 -5.74
CA GLU A 519 49.57 2.29 -4.36
C GLU A 519 48.35 2.67 -3.47
N PRO A 520 48.46 2.66 -2.11
CA PRO A 520 47.34 2.81 -1.17
C PRO A 520 47.23 4.22 -0.56
N MET A 521 46.02 4.69 -0.26
CA MET A 521 45.81 6.00 0.39
C MET A 521 45.04 5.91 1.72
N HIS A 522 45.62 6.55 2.73
CA HIS A 522 45.20 6.64 4.13
C HIS A 522 43.80 7.25 4.33
N ARG A 523 43.01 6.63 5.23
CA ARG A 523 41.76 7.16 5.78
C ARG A 523 42.01 7.72 7.18
N HIS A 524 41.66 8.98 7.41
CA HIS A 524 41.53 9.56 8.76
C HIS A 524 40.08 9.99 9.02
N VAL A 525 39.48 9.26 9.96
CA VAL A 525 38.55 9.62 11.05
C VAL A 525 37.91 11.01 11.03
N LEU A 526 36.57 11.04 11.09
CA LEU A 526 35.79 11.91 11.98
C LEU A 526 34.46 11.20 12.32
N GLU A 527 34.48 10.39 13.38
CA GLU A 527 33.31 10.01 14.16
C GLU A 527 33.20 10.98 15.34
N ASN A 528 32.01 11.58 15.52
CA ASN A 528 31.34 11.84 16.80
C ASN A 528 30.34 13.00 16.62
N ASP A 529 29.03 12.70 16.64
CA ASP A 529 28.16 13.11 17.74
C ASP A 529 26.78 12.45 17.58
N SER A 530 26.44 11.54 18.50
CA SER A 530 25.23 10.72 18.46
C SER A 530 24.32 11.08 19.62
N THR A 531 23.28 11.87 19.33
CA THR A 531 22.07 11.95 20.16
C THR A 531 20.84 12.20 19.26
N ARG A 532 20.45 11.21 18.45
CA ARG A 532 19.14 11.22 17.76
C ARG A 532 18.45 9.87 17.73
N VAL A 533 17.13 9.96 17.61
CA VAL A 533 16.10 8.92 17.75
C VAL A 533 16.37 7.71 16.83
N PRO A 534 16.33 6.46 17.34
CA PRO A 534 16.70 5.25 16.58
C PRO A 534 15.97 5.03 15.24
N GLN A 535 14.73 5.53 15.10
CA GLN A 535 13.88 5.31 13.93
C GLN A 535 14.40 5.94 12.62
N GLU A 536 15.21 7.00 12.69
CA GLU A 536 15.62 7.77 11.51
C GLU A 536 16.78 7.11 10.75
N LYS A 537 17.73 6.50 11.46
CA LYS A 537 18.84 5.75 10.85
C LYS A 537 18.33 4.48 10.15
N GLU A 538 17.35 3.81 10.75
CA GLU A 538 16.73 2.62 10.17
C GLU A 538 16.01 2.89 8.84
N THR A 539 15.44 4.08 8.66
CA THR A 539 14.73 4.41 7.41
C THR A 539 15.73 4.56 6.27
N LEU A 540 16.82 5.30 6.48
CA LEU A 540 17.88 5.50 5.49
C LEU A 540 18.61 4.19 5.13
N GLU A 541 18.92 3.35 6.13
CA GLU A 541 19.55 2.04 5.89
C GLU A 541 18.62 1.11 5.07
N ARG A 542 17.31 1.12 5.34
CA ARG A 542 16.33 0.39 4.53
C ARG A 542 16.25 0.91 3.09
N ASP A 543 16.35 2.21 2.88
CA ASP A 543 16.33 2.81 1.54
C ASP A 543 17.54 2.38 0.71
N MET A 544 18.71 2.36 1.34
CA MET A 544 19.92 1.84 0.70
C MET A 544 19.78 0.35 0.37
N GLU A 545 19.09 -0.42 1.20
CA GLU A 545 18.81 -1.84 0.94
C GLU A 545 17.83 -2.04 -0.23
N ILE A 546 16.80 -1.20 -0.34
CA ILE A 546 15.87 -1.16 -1.48
C ILE A 546 16.65 -0.96 -2.80
N VAL A 547 17.56 0.03 -2.81
CA VAL A 547 18.40 0.32 -3.99
C VAL A 547 19.33 -0.86 -4.32
N LYS A 548 19.98 -1.46 -3.32
CA LYS A 548 20.85 -2.64 -3.53
C LYS A 548 20.10 -3.82 -4.12
N ARG A 549 18.88 -4.09 -3.65
CA ARG A 549 18.04 -5.18 -4.18
C ARG A 549 17.59 -4.90 -5.61
N ALA A 550 17.31 -3.65 -5.96
CA ALA A 550 16.89 -3.27 -7.30
C ALA A 550 18.01 -3.40 -8.35
N THR A 551 19.27 -3.14 -7.98
CA THR A 551 20.40 -3.12 -8.92
C THR A 551 21.14 -4.45 -9.06
N GLY A 552 21.00 -5.36 -8.07
CA GLY A 552 21.68 -6.66 -8.09
C GLY A 552 23.22 -6.59 -8.03
N LYS A 553 23.79 -5.42 -7.73
CA LYS A 553 25.24 -5.17 -7.63
C LYS A 553 25.59 -4.55 -6.29
N ASP A 554 26.70 -5.01 -5.69
CA ASP A 554 27.30 -4.35 -4.53
C ASP A 554 27.88 -2.99 -4.96
N VAL A 555 27.22 -1.92 -4.54
CA VAL A 555 27.48 -0.50 -4.90
C VAL A 555 28.85 0.02 -4.39
N LEU A 556 29.70 -0.81 -3.79
CA LEU A 556 30.89 -0.37 -3.06
C LEU A 556 32.20 -0.29 -3.89
N ALA A 557 32.16 -0.44 -5.21
CA ALA A 557 33.36 -0.34 -6.05
C ALA A 557 33.11 0.46 -7.34
N PHE A 558 32.98 1.79 -7.23
CA PHE A 558 33.12 2.69 -8.37
C PHE A 558 34.20 3.74 -8.07
N ASN A 559 35.21 3.80 -8.96
CA ASN A 559 36.29 4.76 -8.88
C ASN A 559 35.80 6.14 -9.32
N ALA A 560 35.91 7.11 -8.41
CA ALA A 560 35.55 8.50 -8.66
C ALA A 560 36.56 9.18 -9.60
N SER A 561 36.26 9.22 -10.89
CA SER A 561 36.84 10.22 -11.78
C SER A 561 35.78 10.78 -12.72
N THR A 562 35.33 12.00 -12.41
CA THR A 562 34.70 12.98 -13.31
C THR A 562 33.61 12.43 -14.23
N ILE A 563 32.53 11.93 -13.64
CA ILE A 563 31.23 11.85 -14.31
C ILE A 563 30.47 13.12 -13.93
N SER A 564 30.09 13.93 -14.91
CA SER A 564 29.14 15.01 -14.73
C SER A 564 27.81 14.39 -14.29
N SER A 565 27.50 14.43 -12.99
CA SER A 565 26.24 13.94 -12.43
C SER A 565 25.10 14.84 -12.93
N SER A 566 24.28 14.35 -13.86
CA SER A 566 23.09 15.08 -14.29
C SER A 566 21.97 14.79 -13.30
N LEU A 567 21.32 15.85 -12.81
CA LEU A 567 20.14 15.75 -11.96
C LEU A 567 18.98 15.09 -12.73
N PRO A 568 18.09 14.35 -12.06
CA PRO A 568 16.90 13.80 -12.71
C PRO A 568 16.07 14.93 -13.35
N PRO A 569 15.40 14.69 -14.49
CA PRO A 569 14.53 15.71 -15.09
C PRO A 569 13.47 16.26 -14.10
N ALA A 570 13.11 17.54 -14.27
CA ALA A 570 12.15 18.19 -13.39
C ALA A 570 10.74 17.57 -13.52
N LEU A 571 10.07 17.27 -12.41
CA LEU A 571 8.68 16.77 -12.40
C LEU A 571 7.66 17.91 -12.40
N ASP A 572 6.46 17.67 -12.94
CA ASP A 572 5.36 18.64 -12.89
C ASP A 572 4.63 18.54 -11.55
N THR A 573 5.22 19.19 -10.54
CA THR A 573 4.70 19.16 -9.18
C THR A 573 3.59 20.19 -8.95
N ASP A 574 3.42 21.19 -9.82
CA ASP A 574 2.51 22.32 -9.57
C ASP A 574 1.05 21.84 -9.58
N ARG A 575 0.68 21.03 -10.58
CA ARG A 575 -0.63 20.38 -10.66
C ARG A 575 -0.88 19.45 -9.48
N LEU A 576 0.09 18.58 -9.17
CA LEU A 576 -0.04 17.54 -8.14
C LEU A 576 -0.11 18.10 -6.72
N ARG A 577 0.65 19.16 -6.42
CA ARG A 577 0.60 19.84 -5.12
C ARG A 577 -0.79 20.39 -4.86
N SER A 578 -1.47 20.94 -5.86
CA SER A 578 -2.81 21.51 -5.68
C SER A 578 -3.88 20.49 -5.30
N ALA A 579 -3.59 19.17 -5.41
CA ALA A 579 -4.57 18.10 -5.24
C ALA A 579 -4.52 17.37 -3.89
N THR A 580 -3.60 17.71 -2.97
CA THR A 580 -3.46 16.99 -1.70
C THR A 580 -3.14 17.88 -0.49
N ASN A 581 -3.60 17.42 0.68
CA ASN A 581 -3.23 17.93 2.01
C ASN A 581 -2.59 16.85 2.89
N SER A 582 -2.30 15.67 2.35
CA SER A 582 -1.68 14.60 3.13
C SER A 582 -0.24 14.98 3.49
N ASP A 583 0.09 15.02 4.78
CA ASP A 583 1.42 15.35 5.30
C ASP A 583 2.54 14.59 4.58
N GLY A 584 2.36 13.27 4.37
CA GLY A 584 3.34 12.43 3.71
C GLY A 584 3.50 12.73 2.22
N LEU A 585 2.38 12.91 1.53
CA LEU A 585 2.39 13.21 0.09
C LEU A 585 2.95 14.62 -0.17
N LEU A 586 2.66 15.58 0.71
CA LEU A 586 3.28 16.90 0.66
C LEU A 586 4.81 16.79 0.80
N ALA A 587 5.33 15.94 1.70
CA ALA A 587 6.76 15.75 1.84
C ALA A 587 7.40 15.23 0.53
N VAL A 588 6.78 14.26 -0.15
CA VAL A 588 7.25 13.71 -1.43
C VAL A 588 7.18 14.74 -2.56
N LEU A 589 6.06 15.43 -2.72
CA LEU A 589 5.91 16.48 -3.73
C LEU A 589 6.83 17.67 -3.46
N GLY A 590 7.09 17.98 -2.19
CA GLY A 590 8.07 18.98 -1.80
C GLY A 590 9.49 18.55 -2.15
N ALA A 591 9.85 17.28 -1.97
CA ALA A 591 11.15 16.77 -2.38
C ALA A 591 11.34 16.89 -3.90
N ALA A 592 10.35 16.48 -4.68
CA ALA A 592 10.36 16.64 -6.13
C ALA A 592 10.50 18.12 -6.56
N GLN A 593 9.82 19.04 -5.86
CA GLN A 593 9.93 20.46 -6.13
C GLN A 593 11.30 21.03 -5.73
N VAL A 594 11.85 20.60 -4.59
CA VAL A 594 13.20 20.96 -4.15
C VAL A 594 14.25 20.55 -5.19
N LEU A 595 14.16 19.32 -5.71
CA LEU A 595 15.04 18.83 -6.78
C LEU A 595 14.93 19.70 -8.03
N ARG A 596 13.71 20.04 -8.47
CA ARG A 596 13.45 20.94 -9.61
C ARG A 596 14.07 22.33 -9.42
N VAL A 597 13.85 22.97 -8.27
CA VAL A 597 14.35 24.35 -8.07
C VAL A 597 15.88 24.43 -7.96
N ILE A 598 16.53 23.34 -7.54
CA ILE A 598 18.00 23.19 -7.54
C ILE A 598 18.48 23.01 -8.99
N GLN A 599 17.85 22.11 -9.75
CA GLN A 599 18.18 21.85 -11.14
C GLN A 599 18.07 23.08 -12.04
N ASP A 600 17.00 23.87 -11.88
CA ASP A 600 16.77 25.07 -12.67
C ASP A 600 17.58 26.29 -12.17
N GLY A 601 18.34 26.15 -11.08
CA GLY A 601 19.07 27.25 -10.42
C GLY A 601 18.17 28.32 -9.79
N SER A 602 16.84 28.13 -9.83
CA SER A 602 15.87 29.11 -9.34
C SER A 602 15.97 29.35 -7.84
N ALA A 603 16.35 28.34 -7.06
CA ALA A 603 16.56 28.51 -5.63
C ALA A 603 17.73 29.46 -5.32
N LEU A 604 18.77 29.53 -6.17
CA LEU A 604 19.92 30.43 -5.95
C LEU A 604 19.48 31.88 -6.09
N ARG A 605 18.77 32.16 -7.19
CA ARG A 605 18.18 33.47 -7.45
C ARG A 605 17.27 33.89 -6.29
N ARG A 606 16.38 33.00 -5.84
CA ARG A 606 15.46 33.28 -4.74
C ARG A 606 16.16 33.47 -3.39
N ILE A 607 17.32 32.83 -3.16
CA ILE A 607 18.14 33.09 -1.98
C ILE A 607 18.72 34.50 -2.03
N HIS A 608 19.27 34.92 -3.17
CA HIS A 608 19.76 36.30 -3.34
C HIS A 608 18.64 37.33 -3.10
N GLU A 609 17.49 37.14 -3.76
CA GLU A 609 16.31 38.00 -3.57
C GLU A 609 15.86 38.03 -2.09
N SER A 610 15.87 36.89 -1.41
CA SER A 610 15.51 36.81 0.02
C SER A 610 16.54 37.52 0.92
N VAL A 611 17.83 37.37 0.63
CA VAL A 611 18.92 38.04 1.38
C VAL A 611 18.82 39.55 1.19
N ASP A 612 18.68 40.03 -0.04
CA ASP A 612 18.57 41.45 -0.37
C ASP A 612 17.35 42.08 0.33
N ALA A 613 16.19 41.39 0.30
CA ALA A 613 14.99 41.84 1.00
C ALA A 613 15.17 41.88 2.54
N ILE A 614 15.88 40.90 3.13
CA ILE A 614 16.20 40.92 4.56
C ILE A 614 17.11 42.09 4.91
N GLU A 615 18.12 42.37 4.09
CA GLU A 615 19.07 43.45 4.32
C GLU A 615 18.46 44.83 4.15
N GLU A 616 17.62 45.01 3.13
CA GLU A 616 16.83 46.21 2.99
C GLU A 616 15.97 46.43 4.23
N TRP A 617 15.27 45.40 4.72
CA TRP A 617 14.50 45.49 5.96
C TRP A 617 15.39 45.86 7.16
N ILE A 618 16.59 45.28 7.28
CA ILE A 618 17.54 45.57 8.36
C ILE A 618 17.99 47.02 8.30
N ASN A 619 18.37 47.53 7.13
CA ASN A 619 18.83 48.90 6.94
C ASN A 619 17.75 49.91 7.37
N HIS A 620 16.49 49.70 6.97
CA HIS A 620 15.37 50.53 7.43
C HIS A 620 15.10 50.34 8.93
N GLY A 621 15.16 49.10 9.40
CA GLY A 621 14.91 48.72 10.78
C GLY A 621 15.89 49.33 11.76
N GLU A 622 17.19 49.44 11.44
CA GLU A 622 18.22 50.00 12.31
C GLU A 622 18.00 51.48 12.60
N HIS A 623 17.54 52.23 11.60
CA HIS A 623 17.41 53.68 11.68
C HIS A 623 15.99 54.13 12.09
N ASN A 624 14.99 53.23 12.04
CA ASN A 624 13.60 53.61 12.24
C ASN A 624 12.82 52.59 13.10
N VAL A 625 12.64 52.92 14.39
CA VAL A 625 11.82 52.12 15.32
C VAL A 625 10.35 52.07 14.88
N ALA A 626 9.81 53.15 14.33
CA ALA A 626 8.44 53.20 13.85
C ALA A 626 8.24 52.25 12.66
N PHE A 627 9.22 52.13 11.76
CA PHE A 627 9.24 51.11 10.71
C PHE A 627 9.20 49.69 11.29
N ARG A 628 9.97 49.40 12.34
CA ARG A 628 9.92 48.07 13.00
C ARG A 628 8.56 47.78 13.62
N ILE A 629 7.93 48.78 14.25
CA ILE A 629 6.59 48.65 14.83
C ILE A 629 5.54 48.47 13.72
N SER A 630 5.63 49.21 12.63
CA SER A 630 4.77 49.04 11.44
C SER A 630 4.92 47.65 10.86
N SER A 631 6.15 47.18 10.63
CA SER A 631 6.42 45.84 10.12
C SER A 631 5.91 44.73 11.05
N TRP A 632 5.96 44.95 12.37
CA TRP A 632 5.31 44.03 13.32
C TRP A 632 3.79 44.05 13.18
N HIS A 633 3.18 45.22 12.99
CA HIS A 633 1.75 45.35 12.76
C HIS A 633 1.34 44.68 11.44
N ASP A 634 2.10 44.86 10.36
CA ASP A 634 1.88 44.21 9.08
C ASP A 634 1.99 42.69 9.22
N GLN A 635 3.01 42.21 9.93
CA GLN A 635 3.16 40.79 10.25
C GLN A 635 1.96 40.26 11.06
N ARG A 636 1.44 41.04 12.03
CA ARG A 636 0.27 40.66 12.83
C ARG A 636 -1.02 40.67 12.01
N THR A 637 -1.15 41.62 11.08
CA THR A 637 -2.29 41.73 10.17
C THR A 637 -2.31 40.54 9.23
N ALA A 638 -1.17 40.21 8.60
CA ALA A 638 -1.02 39.00 7.80
C ALA A 638 -1.26 37.70 8.60
N GLN A 639 -0.99 37.71 9.92
CA GLN A 639 -1.29 36.59 10.83
C GLN A 639 -2.76 36.54 11.28
N GLY A 640 -3.52 37.63 11.19
CA GLY A 640 -4.97 37.63 11.46
C GLY A 640 -5.74 36.85 10.40
N ASP A 641 -5.22 36.85 9.16
CA ASP A 641 -5.81 36.16 8.01
C ASP A 641 -5.31 34.71 7.83
N LEU A 642 -4.18 34.35 8.46
CA LEU A 642 -3.60 33.01 8.42
C LEU A 642 -3.66 32.36 9.82
N LYS A 643 -4.35 31.22 9.99
CA LYS A 643 -4.43 30.43 11.24
C LYS A 643 -3.07 29.82 11.65
N ILE A 644 -2.07 30.65 11.95
CA ILE A 644 -0.73 30.22 12.37
C ILE A 644 -0.64 30.33 13.89
N ALA A 645 -0.49 29.19 14.55
CA ALA A 645 -0.39 29.10 16.01
C ALA A 645 0.80 29.93 16.54
N THR A 646 0.53 30.96 17.34
CA THR A 646 1.58 31.71 18.03
C THR A 646 1.23 31.97 19.50
N ALA A 647 2.18 31.69 20.39
CA ALA A 647 2.08 31.95 21.82
C ALA A 647 1.99 33.46 22.10
N GLN A 648 1.10 33.87 23.01
CA GLN A 648 0.52 35.21 23.00
C GLN A 648 1.42 36.39 23.41
N ASN A 649 2.53 36.24 24.14
CA ASN A 649 3.11 37.41 24.85
C ASN A 649 4.59 37.77 24.60
N SER A 650 5.35 37.09 23.75
CA SER A 650 6.82 37.32 23.63
C SER A 650 7.32 38.06 22.37
N LYS A 651 6.43 38.47 21.44
CA LYS A 651 6.86 38.89 20.08
C LYS A 651 6.99 40.41 19.83
N PHE A 652 6.22 41.27 20.51
CA PHE A 652 6.28 42.73 20.27
C PHE A 652 7.63 43.33 20.71
N MET A 653 8.10 42.96 21.91
CA MET A 653 9.38 43.45 22.44
C MET A 653 10.58 43.06 21.58
N ALA A 654 10.47 42.00 20.77
CA ALA A 654 11.53 41.62 19.84
C ALA A 654 11.70 42.63 18.68
N PHE A 655 10.62 43.30 18.25
CA PHE A 655 10.63 44.34 17.21
C PHE A 655 10.96 45.73 17.75
N VAL A 656 10.53 46.01 18.99
CA VAL A 656 10.92 47.24 19.68
C VAL A 656 12.42 47.22 20.00
N SER A 657 12.95 46.07 20.44
CA SER A 657 14.39 45.87 20.66
C SER A 657 15.16 45.54 19.37
N ASN A 658 16.49 45.50 19.45
CA ASN A 658 17.36 45.08 18.35
C ASN A 658 17.35 43.55 18.10
N LYS A 659 16.55 42.77 18.85
CA LYS A 659 16.51 41.31 18.73
C LYS A 659 16.02 40.86 17.35
N ALA A 660 15.01 41.52 16.78
CA ALA A 660 14.53 41.21 15.43
C ALA A 660 15.59 41.50 14.35
N ILE A 661 16.37 42.57 14.51
CA ILE A 661 17.50 42.90 13.63
C ILE A 661 18.58 41.82 13.75
N ALA A 662 19.01 41.48 14.97
CA ALA A 662 20.04 40.46 15.20
C ALA A 662 19.64 39.09 14.62
N ASN A 663 18.39 38.67 14.83
CA ASN A 663 17.86 37.42 14.27
C ASN A 663 17.84 37.41 12.74
N ARG A 664 17.44 38.53 12.11
CA ARG A 664 17.42 38.66 10.65
C ARG A 664 18.82 38.71 10.05
N LYS A 665 19.76 39.43 10.69
CA LYS A 665 21.20 39.42 10.32
C LYS A 665 21.77 38.01 10.37
N ALA A 666 21.51 37.28 11.46
CA ALA A 666 21.94 35.89 11.61
C ALA A 666 21.36 34.99 10.51
N PHE A 667 20.07 35.15 10.17
CA PHE A 667 19.44 34.37 9.11
C PHE A 667 19.99 34.69 7.71
N ALA A 668 20.16 35.97 7.37
CA ALA A 668 20.79 36.38 6.11
C ALA A 668 22.23 35.87 5.99
N SER A 669 23.00 35.93 7.08
CA SER A 669 24.35 35.35 7.14
C SER A 669 24.34 33.84 6.88
N GLN A 670 23.38 33.11 7.47
CA GLN A 670 23.23 31.66 7.25
C GLN A 670 22.86 31.33 5.79
N LEU A 671 21.97 32.11 5.17
CA LEU A 671 21.62 31.95 3.76
C LEU A 671 22.82 32.22 2.83
N ARG A 672 23.65 33.22 3.15
CA ARG A 672 24.89 33.49 2.43
C ARG A 672 25.91 32.38 2.56
N GLU A 673 26.09 31.88 3.77
CA GLU A 673 26.99 30.77 4.04
C GLU A 673 26.58 29.55 3.21
N ALA A 674 25.27 29.27 3.14
CA ALA A 674 24.72 28.16 2.35
C ALA A 674 25.01 28.25 0.84
N ILE A 675 25.10 29.46 0.26
CA ILE A 675 25.42 29.66 -1.17
C ILE A 675 26.92 29.83 -1.43
N SER A 676 27.70 30.28 -0.44
CA SER A 676 29.14 30.54 -0.61
C SER A 676 30.00 29.28 -0.69
N ALA A 677 29.42 28.12 -0.37
CA ALA A 677 30.17 26.91 -0.08
C ALA A 677 30.52 26.01 -1.27
N ASN A 678 29.91 26.14 -2.48
CA ASN A 678 30.29 25.47 -3.76
C ASN A 678 29.17 25.62 -4.83
N ASP A 679 29.40 25.07 -6.04
CA ASP A 679 28.41 24.93 -7.12
C ASP A 679 27.04 24.50 -6.57
N PHE A 680 26.02 25.28 -6.89
CA PHE A 680 24.65 25.23 -6.35
C PHE A 680 23.92 23.88 -6.50
N THR A 681 24.56 22.91 -7.15
CA THR A 681 24.09 21.55 -7.44
C THR A 681 24.36 20.56 -6.30
N GLY A 682 25.13 20.94 -5.29
CA GLY A 682 25.57 20.03 -4.23
C GLY A 682 24.60 19.86 -3.05
N MET A 683 24.75 18.75 -2.32
CA MET A 683 24.03 18.42 -1.08
C MET A 683 24.17 19.46 0.05
N HIS A 684 25.19 20.31 -0.01
CA HIS A 684 25.51 21.28 1.04
C HIS A 684 24.39 22.29 1.30
N ILE A 685 23.73 22.80 0.26
CA ILE A 685 22.62 23.74 0.42
C ILE A 685 21.45 23.10 1.19
N LEU A 686 21.15 21.84 0.89
CA LEU A 686 20.10 21.08 1.56
C LEU A 686 20.42 20.90 3.05
N TYR A 687 21.64 20.50 3.38
CA TYR A 687 22.06 20.37 4.78
C TYR A 687 22.09 21.71 5.52
N ALA A 688 22.50 22.79 4.86
CA ALA A 688 22.48 24.12 5.44
C ALA A 688 21.05 24.56 5.76
N ILE A 689 20.11 24.42 4.82
CA ILE A 689 18.69 24.75 5.03
C ILE A 689 18.08 23.84 6.11
N HIS A 690 18.40 22.54 6.11
CA HIS A 690 17.98 21.60 7.16
C HIS A 690 18.45 22.06 8.54
N GLY A 691 19.73 22.43 8.69
CA GLY A 691 20.27 22.98 9.92
C GLY A 691 19.65 24.32 10.34
N MET A 692 19.15 25.12 9.39
CA MET A 692 18.35 26.31 9.72
C MET A 692 16.98 25.93 10.28
N LEU A 693 16.28 24.99 9.65
CA LEU A 693 14.95 24.51 10.08
C LEU A 693 14.97 23.96 11.51
N GLN A 694 15.98 23.18 11.86
CA GLN A 694 16.12 22.58 13.19
C GLN A 694 16.29 23.60 14.33
N ARG A 695 16.81 24.80 14.01
CA ARG A 695 17.02 25.89 14.97
C ARG A 695 15.82 26.85 15.04
N MET A 696 14.71 26.55 14.35
CA MET A 696 13.54 27.44 14.33
C MET A 696 12.53 27.13 15.45
N HIS A 697 12.44 28.03 16.43
CA HIS A 697 11.42 27.97 17.52
C HIS A 697 10.20 28.88 17.30
N SER A 698 10.23 29.77 16.31
CA SER A 698 9.15 30.72 15.97
C SER A 698 9.33 31.19 14.52
N PRO A 699 8.78 30.46 13.54
CA PRO A 699 9.38 30.44 12.22
C PRO A 699 8.77 31.42 11.21
N CYS A 700 7.63 32.07 11.47
CA CYS A 700 6.81 32.84 10.50
C CYS A 700 7.57 33.38 9.26
N LEU A 701 8.34 34.47 9.39
CA LEU A 701 9.07 35.04 8.24
C LEU A 701 10.18 34.13 7.68
N ARG A 702 10.92 33.44 8.56
CA ARG A 702 12.02 32.56 8.11
C ARG A 702 11.50 31.35 7.34
N LEU A 703 10.35 30.81 7.76
CA LEU A 703 9.66 29.73 7.08
C LEU A 703 9.10 30.20 5.75
N GLU A 704 8.43 31.35 5.70
CA GLU A 704 7.92 31.94 4.46
C GLU A 704 9.04 32.15 3.44
N LEU A 705 10.20 32.67 3.87
CA LEU A 705 11.35 32.85 2.99
C LEU A 705 11.95 31.50 2.55
N LEU A 706 12.03 30.50 3.41
CA LEU A 706 12.48 29.16 3.00
C LEU A 706 11.47 28.46 2.06
N GLN A 707 10.17 28.64 2.29
CA GLN A 707 9.12 28.18 1.38
C GLN A 707 9.30 28.83 0.00
N TYR A 708 9.48 30.15 -0.03
CA TYR A 708 9.74 30.90 -1.27
C TYR A 708 10.99 30.38 -1.98
N VAL A 709 12.13 30.30 -1.28
CA VAL A 709 13.41 29.79 -1.80
C VAL A 709 13.21 28.42 -2.45
N LEU A 710 12.51 27.51 -1.77
CA LEU A 710 12.28 26.15 -2.24
C LEU A 710 11.11 26.02 -3.22
N GLY A 711 10.41 27.11 -3.54
CA GLY A 711 9.23 27.11 -4.40
C GLY A 711 8.06 26.30 -3.83
N LEU A 712 7.92 26.30 -2.51
CA LEU A 712 6.87 25.65 -1.75
C LEU A 712 5.82 26.69 -1.32
N ASP A 713 4.58 26.25 -1.13
CA ASP A 713 3.49 27.11 -0.66
C ASP A 713 3.32 27.06 0.87
N ASN A 714 2.36 27.83 1.39
CA ASN A 714 2.11 28.00 2.83
C ASN A 714 1.62 26.72 3.54
N ARG A 715 1.28 25.64 2.84
CA ARG A 715 0.90 24.35 3.45
C ARG A 715 2.12 23.58 3.99
N TYR A 716 3.31 23.96 3.57
CA TYR A 716 4.55 23.31 3.99
C TYR A 716 5.03 23.80 5.35
N SER A 717 4.64 23.09 6.41
CA SER A 717 5.18 23.30 7.76
C SER A 717 6.70 23.05 7.83
N VAL A 718 7.35 23.50 8.91
CA VAL A 718 8.78 23.20 9.18
C VAL A 718 9.08 21.71 9.05
N LEU A 719 8.17 20.85 9.53
CA LEU A 719 8.30 19.40 9.43
C LEU A 719 8.20 18.91 7.99
N HIS A 720 7.25 19.44 7.20
CA HIS A 720 7.10 19.08 5.78
C HIS A 720 8.39 19.43 5.01
N ILE A 721 8.91 20.65 5.20
CA ILE A 721 10.14 21.08 4.53
C ILE A 721 11.33 20.23 4.96
N SER A 722 11.48 19.94 6.25
CA SER A 722 12.57 19.08 6.75
C SER A 722 12.56 17.72 6.05
N ARG A 723 11.40 17.06 5.96
CA ARG A 723 11.26 15.75 5.33
C ARG A 723 11.41 15.81 3.80
N SER A 724 10.93 16.87 3.16
CA SER A 724 11.18 17.11 1.73
C SER A 724 12.66 17.27 1.43
N ILE A 725 13.39 18.00 2.27
CA ILE A 725 14.83 18.20 2.11
C ILE A 725 15.59 16.88 2.33
N GLU A 726 15.23 16.11 3.36
CA GLU A 726 15.85 14.80 3.62
C GLU A 726 15.65 13.85 2.45
N LEU A 727 14.43 13.74 1.93
CA LEU A 727 14.15 12.89 0.78
C LEU A 727 14.84 13.38 -0.50
N ALA A 728 14.83 14.70 -0.76
CA ALA A 728 15.56 15.28 -1.89
C ALA A 728 17.07 15.03 -1.76
N ALA A 729 17.61 15.13 -0.55
CA ALA A 729 19.00 14.82 -0.25
C ALA A 729 19.31 13.35 -0.53
N THR A 730 18.45 12.41 -0.12
CA THR A 730 18.60 10.99 -0.47
C THR A 730 18.58 10.78 -1.99
N CYS A 731 17.66 11.42 -2.71
CA CYS A 731 17.59 11.35 -4.17
C CYS A 731 18.88 11.87 -4.82
N LEU A 732 19.40 13.01 -4.37
CA LEU A 732 20.65 13.58 -4.87
C LEU A 732 21.86 12.68 -4.58
N ASP A 733 21.98 12.18 -3.35
CA ASP A 733 23.05 11.25 -2.97
C ASP A 733 23.05 10.01 -3.86
N ILE A 734 21.87 9.43 -4.11
CA ILE A 734 21.70 8.32 -5.05
C ILE A 734 22.13 8.70 -6.47
N SER A 735 21.79 9.91 -6.95
CA SER A 735 22.14 10.34 -8.31
C SER A 735 23.61 10.74 -8.49
N THR A 736 24.32 11.06 -7.40
CA THR A 736 25.74 11.48 -7.43
C THR A 736 26.73 10.34 -7.22
N ARG A 737 26.26 9.20 -6.69
CA ARG A 737 27.03 7.96 -6.58
C ARG A 737 27.03 7.23 -7.91
#